data_AF-A0A540WP69-F1
#
_entry.id   AF-A0A540WP69-F1
#
_cell.length_a   1.000
_cell.length_b   1.000
_cell.length_c   1.000
_cell.angle_alpha   90.00
_cell.angle_beta   90.00
_cell.angle_gamma   90.00
#
_symmetry.space_group_name_H-M   'P 1'
#
loop_
_entity.id
_entity.type
_entity.pdbx_description
1 polymer ?
#
loop_
_entity_poly.entity_id
_entity_poly.type
_entity_poly.pdbx_seq_one_letter_code
_entity_poly.pdbx_strand_id
1 'polypeptide(L)'
;VPQSPGAAVGRALGAALVLNVGALIPPFLASTVFAWLRTSCDPFELVGFYPMITLPSAVLASASGVLCGFKARRPSRGVALHVLLVLLSLVPTVWPIVAGPQVFAFNHFLGHLPGPLYDEALVMTPALGWFRLETLLWAWVLAGLAAAMLDLGAGTLRRASVRPWSLVALALPMSAILFLEVKGPQLRTRMTDAYLADTLGGVRDTEHFRLHYPRGKSREDVDRLARDMEFRWMQVQRFLGVAPTERIRVWLYRNEEEKQRLVGAGRTQYAKPWRYELHIQDKPFPHSTLHHELAHVMAAPAGSGPFRVTTRLGLWPLMGVIEGFAVAADGPAQGDLTLHQWAAGMRRQKLAPDMRKLMGPQGFYQSAPARAYTVAGSFLLYLAETYGADKLRALYAHADFDDAYGRPLDELVSEWERHVDALPLDDTAIARAFARFRAGSLFSRACAREVARLTESARASLVGDPADALERYTRAASLQPEEPSFRLGEAAALSALERYDEATTVLSTLAHQVKAQAVTAAEVAMARADVEARRQQPEQARRYLDEVLSLDATPELTRTAQVKLAALDSTARREAIDAYFQSTREELRLLMLTRALQAVPQDAYLNYLLGRRLQQVGSPVLAGEYLQRALADGSLPEALRREALRVKVEAAYLAGDCGAVRHEVGVLPDFGTAFKATAQEWRERCDFEEKTFQGPLVPRQAFR
;
A
#
# COMPACT_ATOMS: atom_id res chain seq x y z
N VAL A 1 -32.04 -12.76 50.36
CA VAL A 1 -32.83 -11.83 49.51
C VAL A 1 -32.08 -10.50 49.40
N PRO A 2 -31.99 -9.83 48.23
CA PRO A 2 -31.35 -8.51 48.13
C PRO A 2 -32.06 -7.46 48.99
N GLN A 3 -31.29 -6.64 49.70
CA GLN A 3 -31.83 -5.53 50.51
C GLN A 3 -32.10 -4.27 49.66
N SER A 4 -31.53 -4.16 48.46
CA SER A 4 -31.76 -3.04 47.52
C SER A 4 -31.67 -3.48 46.05
N PRO A 5 -32.30 -2.74 45.11
CA PRO A 5 -32.18 -3.00 43.67
C PRO A 5 -30.72 -3.00 43.20
N GLY A 6 -29.90 -2.07 43.70
CA GLY A 6 -28.46 -2.00 43.39
C GLY A 6 -27.70 -3.26 43.83
N ALA A 7 -28.00 -3.81 45.01
CA ALA A 7 -27.38 -5.06 45.48
C ALA A 7 -27.83 -6.30 44.67
N ALA A 8 -29.05 -6.29 44.12
CA ALA A 8 -29.52 -7.36 43.23
C ALA A 8 -28.79 -7.31 41.88
N VAL A 9 -28.73 -6.13 41.26
CA VAL A 9 -28.02 -5.91 39.99
C VAL A 9 -26.53 -6.16 40.15
N GLY A 10 -25.90 -5.67 41.21
CA GLY A 10 -24.48 -5.88 41.48
C GLY A 10 -24.10 -7.36 41.61
N ARG A 11 -24.94 -8.18 42.27
CA ARG A 11 -24.70 -9.64 42.33
C ARG A 11 -24.86 -10.32 40.99
N ALA A 12 -25.90 -9.99 40.23
CA ALA A 12 -26.11 -10.55 38.90
C ALA A 12 -24.97 -10.17 37.95
N LEU A 13 -24.54 -8.91 38.00
CA LEU A 13 -23.41 -8.39 37.21
C LEU A 13 -22.09 -9.07 37.60
N GLY A 14 -21.82 -9.23 38.90
CA GLY A 14 -20.62 -9.93 39.38
C GLY A 14 -20.57 -11.38 38.90
N ALA A 15 -21.68 -12.11 39.00
CA ALA A 15 -21.77 -13.48 38.49
C ALA A 15 -21.56 -13.54 36.96
N ALA A 16 -22.23 -12.66 36.20
CA ALA A 16 -22.08 -12.60 34.75
C ALA A 16 -20.65 -12.22 34.34
N LEU A 17 -20.01 -11.30 35.04
CA LEU A 17 -18.64 -10.87 34.77
C LEU A 17 -17.63 -11.99 35.02
N VAL A 18 -17.76 -12.73 36.13
CA VAL A 18 -16.89 -13.89 36.41
C VAL A 18 -17.01 -14.94 35.31
N LEU A 19 -18.23 -15.23 34.85
CA LEU A 19 -18.45 -16.19 33.76
C LEU A 19 -17.86 -15.69 32.44
N ASN A 20 -18.10 -14.44 32.06
CA ASN A 20 -17.60 -13.88 30.81
C ASN A 20 -16.08 -13.74 30.81
N VAL A 21 -15.46 -13.25 31.89
CA VAL A 21 -14.00 -13.18 32.01
C VAL A 21 -13.38 -14.57 32.05
N GLY A 22 -14.01 -15.51 32.78
CA GLY A 22 -13.59 -16.91 32.81
C GLY A 22 -13.58 -17.55 31.42
N ALA A 23 -14.58 -17.25 30.59
CA ALA A 23 -14.66 -17.75 29.21
C ALA A 23 -13.54 -17.22 28.29
N LEU A 24 -12.91 -16.08 28.63
CA LEU A 24 -11.80 -15.51 27.87
C LEU A 24 -10.45 -16.18 28.16
N ILE A 25 -10.31 -16.85 29.31
CA ILE A 25 -9.03 -17.42 29.76
C ILE A 25 -8.59 -18.61 28.87
N PRO A 26 -9.43 -19.63 28.60
CA PRO A 26 -9.01 -20.76 27.77
C PRO A 26 -8.48 -20.39 26.37
N PRO A 27 -9.16 -19.56 25.55
CA PRO A 27 -8.63 -19.19 24.24
C PRO A 27 -7.36 -18.33 24.32
N PHE A 28 -7.23 -17.48 25.34
CA PHE A 28 -6.01 -16.70 25.57
C PHE A 28 -4.80 -17.57 25.92
N LEU A 29 -4.97 -18.48 26.89
CA LEU A 29 -3.92 -19.41 27.28
C LEU A 29 -3.58 -20.35 26.12
N ALA A 30 -4.59 -20.90 25.44
CA ALA A 30 -4.37 -21.80 24.30
C ALA A 30 -3.60 -21.12 23.16
N SER A 31 -3.96 -19.88 22.79
CA SER A 31 -3.24 -19.13 21.75
C SER A 31 -1.82 -18.75 22.17
N THR A 32 -1.62 -18.33 23.41
CA THR A 32 -0.29 -17.96 23.93
C THR A 32 0.62 -19.19 24.04
N VAL A 33 0.12 -20.29 24.59
CA VAL A 33 0.85 -21.56 24.70
C VAL A 33 1.12 -22.15 23.33
N PHE A 34 0.17 -22.07 22.39
CA PHE A 34 0.39 -22.50 21.01
C PHE A 34 1.51 -21.67 20.36
N ALA A 35 1.46 -20.33 20.45
CA ALA A 35 2.50 -19.47 19.91
C ALA A 35 3.87 -19.81 20.53
N TRP A 36 3.93 -19.97 21.85
CA TRP A 36 5.18 -20.28 22.56
C TRP A 36 5.75 -21.67 22.24
N LEU A 37 4.91 -22.70 22.12
CA LEU A 37 5.36 -24.07 21.92
C LEU A 37 5.53 -24.47 20.44
N ARG A 38 4.81 -23.82 19.53
CA ARG A 38 4.74 -24.22 18.10
C ARG A 38 5.38 -23.24 17.15
N THR A 39 5.76 -22.04 17.60
CA THR A 39 6.31 -21.01 16.72
C THR A 39 7.58 -20.42 17.32
N SER A 40 8.48 -19.95 16.45
CA SER A 40 9.65 -19.17 16.86
C SER A 40 9.34 -17.70 17.08
N CYS A 41 8.08 -17.29 16.86
CA CYS A 41 7.64 -15.92 17.00
C CYS A 41 7.59 -15.51 18.47
N ASP A 42 7.74 -14.22 18.77
CA ASP A 42 7.54 -13.72 20.12
C ASP A 42 6.04 -13.84 20.52
N PRO A 43 5.69 -14.69 21.50
CA PRO A 43 4.31 -14.90 21.91
C PRO A 43 3.71 -13.70 22.66
N PHE A 44 4.54 -12.76 23.11
CA PHE A 44 4.11 -11.60 23.90
C PHE A 44 3.99 -10.31 23.08
N GLU A 45 4.48 -10.30 21.86
CA GLU A 45 4.48 -9.14 20.95
C GLU A 45 3.11 -8.43 20.84
N LEU A 46 2.02 -9.22 20.76
CA LEU A 46 0.65 -8.70 20.62
C LEU A 46 -0.27 -9.10 21.78
N VAL A 47 0.30 -9.64 22.87
CA VAL A 47 -0.49 -10.18 23.98
C VAL A 47 -1.40 -9.13 24.62
N GLY A 48 -0.95 -7.87 24.66
CA GLY A 48 -1.69 -6.75 25.24
C GLY A 48 -2.98 -6.40 24.50
N PHE A 49 -3.08 -6.73 23.21
CA PHE A 49 -4.32 -6.49 22.44
C PHE A 49 -5.50 -7.31 22.96
N TYR A 50 -5.25 -8.55 23.38
CA TYR A 50 -6.31 -9.46 23.80
C TYR A 50 -7.11 -8.94 25.00
N PRO A 51 -6.50 -8.64 26.17
CA PRO A 51 -7.25 -8.12 27.32
C PRO A 51 -7.82 -6.73 27.04
N MET A 52 -7.09 -5.89 26.28
CA MET A 52 -7.54 -4.53 25.97
C MET A 52 -8.80 -4.53 25.08
N ILE A 53 -8.97 -5.53 24.21
CA ILE A 53 -10.16 -5.70 23.38
C ILE A 53 -11.28 -6.43 24.14
N THR A 54 -10.94 -7.52 24.82
CA THR A 54 -11.95 -8.48 25.32
C THR A 54 -12.52 -8.09 26.68
N LEU A 55 -11.72 -7.56 27.62
CA LEU A 55 -12.19 -7.26 28.98
C LEU A 55 -13.29 -6.17 29.01
N PRO A 56 -13.14 -5.01 28.36
CA PRO A 56 -14.21 -4.01 28.35
C PRO A 56 -15.48 -4.52 27.66
N SER A 57 -15.32 -5.33 26.60
CA SER A 57 -16.44 -5.95 25.89
C SER A 57 -17.18 -6.96 26.78
N ALA A 58 -16.46 -7.74 27.60
CA ALA A 58 -17.05 -8.66 28.58
C ALA A 58 -17.81 -7.92 29.69
N VAL A 59 -17.32 -6.77 30.15
CA VAL A 59 -18.02 -5.91 31.12
C VAL A 59 -19.33 -5.40 30.53
N LEU A 60 -19.31 -4.89 29.29
CA LEU A 60 -20.51 -4.43 28.60
C LEU A 60 -21.50 -5.57 28.30
N ALA A 61 -21.01 -6.73 27.85
CA ALA A 61 -21.83 -7.92 27.62
C ALA A 61 -22.54 -8.37 28.91
N SER A 62 -21.84 -8.32 30.04
CA SER A 62 -22.40 -8.62 31.35
C SER A 62 -23.49 -7.61 31.75
N ALA A 63 -23.22 -6.31 31.62
CA ALA A 63 -24.19 -5.26 31.96
C ALA A 63 -25.44 -5.29 31.07
N SER A 64 -25.26 -5.44 29.76
CA SER A 64 -26.37 -5.55 28.81
C SER A 64 -27.16 -6.85 28.97
N GLY A 65 -26.49 -7.97 29.25
CA GLY A 65 -27.12 -9.25 29.55
C GLY A 65 -27.98 -9.19 30.81
N VAL A 66 -27.49 -8.56 31.88
CA VAL A 66 -28.24 -8.33 33.12
C VAL A 66 -29.48 -7.45 32.87
N LEU A 67 -29.32 -6.35 32.13
CA LEU A 67 -30.45 -5.49 31.75
C LEU A 67 -31.52 -6.25 30.96
N CYS A 68 -31.10 -6.99 29.93
CA CYS A 68 -32.01 -7.78 29.08
C CYS A 68 -32.68 -8.92 29.87
N GLY A 69 -31.93 -9.57 30.76
CA GLY A 69 -32.40 -10.63 31.65
C GLY A 69 -33.49 -10.15 32.60
N PHE A 70 -33.28 -9.04 33.33
CA PHE A 70 -34.31 -8.47 34.20
C PHE A 70 -35.49 -7.87 33.42
N LYS A 71 -35.29 -7.44 32.17
CA LYS A 71 -36.39 -6.97 31.32
C LYS A 71 -37.30 -8.12 30.88
N ALA A 72 -36.72 -9.29 30.61
CA ALA A 72 -37.43 -10.42 30.05
C ALA A 72 -37.96 -11.36 31.14
N ARG A 73 -39.25 -11.73 31.05
CA ARG A 73 -39.84 -12.76 31.93
C ARG A 73 -39.46 -14.20 31.55
N ARG A 74 -38.81 -14.39 30.39
CA ARG A 74 -38.38 -15.71 29.87
C ARG A 74 -36.94 -15.59 29.35
N PRO A 75 -36.07 -16.59 29.60
CA PRO A 75 -34.67 -16.55 29.16
C PRO A 75 -34.51 -16.31 27.64
N SER A 76 -35.32 -16.98 26.81
CA SER A 76 -35.25 -16.83 25.35
C SER A 76 -35.50 -15.40 24.86
N ARG A 77 -36.41 -14.67 25.51
CA ARG A 77 -36.64 -13.25 25.19
C ARG A 77 -35.48 -12.37 25.65
N GLY A 78 -34.84 -12.70 26.77
CA GLY A 78 -33.65 -11.99 27.24
C GLY A 78 -32.48 -12.15 26.26
N VAL A 79 -32.26 -13.39 25.77
CA VAL A 79 -31.27 -13.68 24.72
C VAL A 79 -31.61 -12.92 23.44
N ALA A 80 -32.86 -12.97 22.97
CA ALA A 80 -33.28 -12.26 21.76
C ALA A 80 -33.06 -10.74 21.86
N LEU A 81 -33.35 -10.14 23.03
CA LEU A 81 -33.07 -8.71 23.27
C LEU A 81 -31.58 -8.40 23.26
N HIS A 82 -30.76 -9.25 23.86
CA HIS A 82 -29.31 -9.07 23.85
C HIS A 82 -28.73 -9.21 22.43
N VAL A 83 -29.16 -10.22 21.67
CA VAL A 83 -28.78 -10.39 20.26
C VAL A 83 -29.20 -9.18 19.43
N LEU A 84 -30.43 -8.68 19.62
CA LEU A 84 -30.88 -7.45 18.96
C LEU A 84 -29.97 -6.26 19.29
N LEU A 85 -29.56 -6.10 20.55
CA LEU A 85 -28.65 -5.02 20.96
C LEU A 85 -27.27 -5.16 20.30
N VAL A 86 -26.73 -6.38 20.21
CA VAL A 86 -25.48 -6.65 19.48
C VAL A 86 -25.64 -6.32 17.99
N LEU A 87 -26.74 -6.71 17.35
CA LEU A 87 -27.01 -6.36 15.96
C LEU A 87 -27.18 -4.85 15.75
N LEU A 88 -27.88 -4.16 16.64
CA LEU A 88 -28.02 -2.70 16.58
C LEU A 88 -26.68 -1.97 16.73
N SER A 89 -25.73 -2.54 17.49
CA SER A 89 -24.38 -1.99 17.59
C SER A 89 -23.61 -1.98 16.26
N LEU A 90 -24.02 -2.80 15.29
CA LEU A 90 -23.40 -2.80 13.96
C LEU A 90 -23.69 -1.52 13.17
N VAL A 91 -24.82 -0.86 13.43
CA VAL A 91 -25.22 0.37 12.71
C VAL A 91 -24.18 1.49 12.88
N PRO A 92 -23.83 1.94 14.12
CA PRO A 92 -22.81 2.96 14.31
C PRO A 92 -21.38 2.48 13.96
N THR A 93 -21.14 1.17 13.88
CA THR A 93 -19.87 0.58 13.44
C THR A 93 -19.70 0.64 11.92
N VAL A 94 -20.73 0.27 11.15
CA VAL A 94 -20.68 0.14 9.68
C VAL A 94 -20.94 1.50 9.00
N TRP A 95 -21.78 2.35 9.59
CA TRP A 95 -22.13 3.64 9.00
C TRP A 95 -20.91 4.50 8.62
N PRO A 96 -19.89 4.70 9.48
CA PRO A 96 -18.72 5.49 9.10
C PRO A 96 -17.86 4.85 8.00
N ILE A 97 -17.88 3.52 7.85
CA ILE A 97 -17.18 2.83 6.76
C ILE A 97 -17.89 3.08 5.43
N VAL A 98 -19.22 3.03 5.42
CA VAL A 98 -20.03 3.16 4.19
C VAL A 98 -20.22 4.61 3.79
N ALA A 99 -20.54 5.50 4.74
CA ALA A 99 -20.90 6.90 4.47
C ALA A 99 -19.82 7.91 4.85
N GLY A 100 -18.80 7.50 5.60
CA GLY A 100 -17.65 8.33 5.98
C GLY A 100 -16.36 7.91 5.29
N PRO A 101 -15.26 8.67 5.48
CA PRO A 101 -14.02 8.45 4.73
C PRO A 101 -13.18 7.30 5.29
N GLN A 102 -13.39 6.88 6.54
CA GLN A 102 -12.58 5.86 7.21
C GLN A 102 -12.80 4.44 6.68
N VAL A 103 -11.82 3.57 6.90
CA VAL A 103 -11.89 2.12 6.68
C VAL A 103 -11.51 1.30 7.93
N PHE A 104 -11.17 1.95 9.05
CA PHE A 104 -11.16 1.32 10.37
C PHE A 104 -12.57 1.36 10.99
N ALA A 105 -12.82 0.50 11.97
CA ALA A 105 -14.01 0.61 12.81
C ALA A 105 -13.78 0.08 14.22
N PHE A 106 -14.61 0.58 15.13
CA PHE A 106 -14.70 0.10 16.49
C PHE A 106 -16.13 -0.39 16.77
N ASN A 107 -16.22 -1.49 17.51
CA ASN A 107 -17.49 -2.04 17.99
C ASN A 107 -17.34 -2.44 19.46
N HIS A 108 -18.32 -2.04 20.27
CA HIS A 108 -18.26 -2.28 21.70
C HIS A 108 -18.32 -3.76 22.10
N PHE A 109 -18.90 -4.63 21.26
CA PHE A 109 -19.01 -6.07 21.48
C PHE A 109 -17.99 -6.88 20.67
N LEU A 110 -17.81 -6.54 19.38
CA LEU A 110 -17.06 -7.32 18.41
C LEU A 110 -15.58 -6.94 18.31
N GLY A 111 -15.20 -5.76 18.83
CA GLY A 111 -13.80 -5.36 18.91
C GLY A 111 -13.40 -4.24 17.96
N HIS A 112 -12.27 -4.42 17.28
CA HIS A 112 -11.64 -3.40 16.47
C HIS A 112 -11.24 -3.96 15.11
N LEU A 113 -11.65 -3.28 14.05
CA LEU A 113 -11.16 -3.46 12.70
C LEU A 113 -10.10 -2.38 12.45
N PRO A 114 -8.80 -2.72 12.40
CA PRO A 114 -7.72 -1.74 12.28
C PRO A 114 -7.61 -1.07 10.91
N GLY A 115 -8.21 -1.68 9.88
CA GLY A 115 -8.06 -1.25 8.50
C GLY A 115 -7.98 -2.42 7.52
N PRO A 116 -7.51 -2.16 6.29
CA PRO A 116 -7.25 -3.18 5.28
C PRO A 116 -6.28 -4.27 5.76
N LEU A 117 -6.50 -5.49 5.28
CA LEU A 117 -5.77 -6.70 5.71
C LEU A 117 -4.26 -6.68 5.45
N TYR A 118 -3.80 -5.85 4.49
CA TYR A 118 -2.40 -5.82 4.04
C TYR A 118 -1.51 -4.85 4.84
N ASP A 119 -2.07 -4.09 5.78
CA ASP A 119 -1.26 -3.32 6.73
C ASP A 119 -0.85 -4.25 7.89
N GLU A 120 0.39 -4.73 7.86
CA GLU A 120 0.85 -5.85 8.69
C GLU A 120 1.15 -5.46 10.16
N ALA A 121 1.43 -4.18 10.43
CA ALA A 121 1.77 -3.67 11.76
C ALA A 121 0.52 -3.19 12.51
N LEU A 122 0.09 -3.95 13.53
CA LEU A 122 -0.94 -3.52 14.47
C LEU A 122 -0.30 -2.80 15.66
N VAL A 123 -0.67 -1.54 15.88
CA VAL A 123 -0.17 -0.73 16.99
C VAL A 123 -1.33 -0.39 17.94
N MET A 124 -1.09 -0.52 19.25
CA MET A 124 -2.05 -0.07 20.26
C MET A 124 -2.11 1.46 20.23
N THR A 125 -3.20 2.01 19.70
CA THR A 125 -3.38 3.46 19.59
C THR A 125 -4.14 4.02 20.80
N PRO A 126 -3.90 5.29 21.18
CA PRO A 126 -4.72 5.97 22.19
C PRO A 126 -6.21 5.99 21.86
N ALA A 127 -6.57 5.97 20.57
CA ALA A 127 -7.95 5.94 20.09
C ALA A 127 -8.71 4.70 20.59
N LEU A 128 -8.06 3.53 20.57
CA LEU A 128 -8.65 2.32 21.10
C LEU A 128 -8.88 2.45 22.62
N GLY A 129 -7.96 3.08 23.35
CA GLY A 129 -8.14 3.39 24.78
C GLY A 129 -9.37 4.26 25.04
N TRP A 130 -9.53 5.37 24.31
CA TRP A 130 -10.71 6.23 24.41
C TRP A 130 -12.01 5.50 24.09
N PHE A 131 -12.02 4.68 23.04
CA PHE A 131 -13.18 3.87 22.69
C PHE A 131 -13.52 2.82 23.77
N ARG A 132 -12.51 2.24 24.42
CA ARG A 132 -12.72 1.30 25.54
C ARG A 132 -13.20 1.99 26.80
N LEU A 133 -12.76 3.22 27.06
CA LEU A 133 -13.36 4.04 28.11
C LEU A 133 -14.86 4.26 27.85
N GLU A 134 -15.23 4.63 26.62
CA GLU A 134 -16.63 4.78 26.23
C GLU A 134 -17.43 3.47 26.40
N THR A 135 -16.83 2.32 26.06
CA THR A 135 -17.42 0.99 26.26
C THR A 135 -17.76 0.74 27.74
N LEU A 136 -16.87 1.13 28.66
CA LEU A 136 -17.10 0.99 30.11
C LEU A 136 -18.16 1.98 30.61
N LEU A 137 -18.21 3.20 30.06
CA LEU A 137 -19.26 4.17 30.37
C LEU A 137 -20.64 3.65 29.94
N TRP A 138 -20.75 3.02 28.76
CA TRP A 138 -21.99 2.34 28.35
C TRP A 138 -22.37 1.20 29.30
N ALA A 139 -21.40 0.41 29.75
CA ALA A 139 -21.66 -0.64 30.74
C ALA A 139 -22.21 -0.07 32.06
N TRP A 140 -21.66 1.07 32.52
CA TRP A 140 -22.18 1.79 33.68
C TRP A 140 -23.62 2.26 33.44
N VAL A 141 -23.91 2.87 32.28
CA VAL A 141 -25.29 3.31 31.95
C VAL A 141 -26.27 2.14 31.98
N LEU A 142 -25.93 1.00 31.35
CA LEU A 142 -26.83 -0.17 31.31
C LEU A 142 -27.04 -0.79 32.69
N ALA A 143 -25.98 -0.92 33.50
CA ALA A 143 -26.08 -1.42 34.87
C ALA A 143 -26.88 -0.47 35.77
N GLY A 144 -26.65 0.84 35.63
CA GLY A 144 -27.37 1.87 36.37
C GLY A 144 -28.85 1.95 35.99
N LEU A 145 -29.20 1.80 34.70
CA LEU A 145 -30.58 1.68 34.24
C LEU A 145 -31.25 0.42 34.79
N ALA A 146 -30.55 -0.72 34.80
CA ALA A 146 -31.07 -1.93 35.41
C ALA A 146 -31.36 -1.70 36.90
N ALA A 147 -30.44 -1.06 37.64
CA ALA A 147 -30.62 -0.79 39.07
C ALA A 147 -31.73 0.23 39.36
N ALA A 148 -31.86 1.27 38.55
CA ALA A 148 -32.87 2.31 38.69
C ALA A 148 -34.30 1.80 38.39
N MET A 149 -34.43 0.86 37.45
CA MET A 149 -35.73 0.36 37.00
C MET A 149 -36.14 -0.97 37.66
N LEU A 150 -35.27 -1.64 38.42
CA LEU A 150 -35.57 -2.94 38.97
C LEU A 150 -36.59 -2.84 40.12
N ASP A 151 -37.75 -3.45 39.90
CA ASP A 151 -38.73 -3.73 40.95
C ASP A 151 -38.37 -5.06 41.63
N LEU A 152 -37.93 -4.99 42.89
CA LEU A 152 -37.53 -6.17 43.69
C LEU A 152 -38.67 -7.16 43.91
N GLY A 153 -39.92 -6.68 44.01
CA GLY A 153 -41.08 -7.54 44.27
C GLY A 153 -41.48 -8.33 43.04
N ALA A 154 -41.39 -7.71 41.86
CA ALA A 154 -41.68 -8.38 40.59
C ALA A 154 -40.48 -9.13 39.99
N GLY A 155 -39.24 -8.80 40.39
CA GLY A 155 -38.03 -9.30 39.76
C GLY A 155 -37.85 -8.84 38.31
N THR A 156 -38.52 -7.74 37.91
CA THR A 156 -38.50 -7.23 36.53
C THR A 156 -38.28 -5.73 36.48
N LEU A 157 -37.82 -5.21 35.33
CA LEU A 157 -37.67 -3.76 35.13
C LEU A 157 -39.02 -3.04 34.90
N ARG A 158 -39.33 -2.03 35.72
CA ARG A 158 -40.53 -1.19 35.64
C ARG A 158 -40.19 0.31 35.75
N ARG A 159 -40.88 1.15 34.96
CA ARG A 159 -40.65 2.62 34.94
C ARG A 159 -41.07 3.31 36.25
N ALA A 160 -42.10 2.80 36.92
CA ALA A 160 -42.61 3.36 38.18
C ALA A 160 -41.61 3.27 39.35
N SER A 161 -40.53 2.51 39.20
CA SER A 161 -39.50 2.30 40.23
C SER A 161 -38.33 3.28 40.16
N VAL A 162 -38.29 4.15 39.14
CA VAL A 162 -37.18 5.09 38.91
C VAL A 162 -37.20 6.23 39.92
N ARG A 163 -36.08 6.42 40.63
CA ARG A 163 -35.91 7.54 41.59
C ARG A 163 -35.20 8.72 40.92
N PRO A 164 -35.58 9.99 41.16
CA PRO A 164 -34.98 11.14 40.48
C PRO A 164 -33.45 11.21 40.59
N TRP A 165 -32.89 10.91 41.76
CA TRP A 165 -31.44 10.90 41.99
C TRP A 165 -30.70 9.81 41.18
N SER A 166 -31.38 8.71 40.83
CA SER A 166 -30.80 7.66 39.98
C SER A 166 -30.63 8.12 38.54
N LEU A 167 -31.45 9.08 38.08
CA LEU A 167 -31.29 9.72 36.77
C LEU A 167 -30.12 10.71 36.78
N VAL A 168 -29.92 11.44 37.89
CA VAL A 168 -28.76 12.33 38.07
C VAL A 168 -27.45 11.52 38.02
N ALA A 169 -27.42 10.34 38.65
CA ALA A 169 -26.26 9.44 38.61
C ALA A 169 -25.93 8.91 37.20
N LEU A 170 -26.92 8.85 36.29
CA LEU A 170 -26.74 8.46 34.89
C LEU A 170 -26.35 9.64 33.99
N ALA A 171 -26.61 10.88 34.41
CA ALA A 171 -26.30 12.07 33.62
C ALA A 171 -24.78 12.23 33.40
N LEU A 172 -23.96 11.88 34.39
CA LEU A 172 -22.50 11.97 34.30
C LEU A 172 -21.90 11.05 33.22
N PRO A 173 -22.11 9.71 33.24
CA PRO A 173 -21.57 8.86 32.18
C PRO A 173 -22.18 9.17 30.81
N MET A 174 -23.46 9.57 30.74
CA MET A 174 -24.07 10.01 29.48
C MET A 174 -23.42 11.28 28.91
N SER A 175 -23.10 12.26 29.76
CA SER A 175 -22.40 13.48 29.34
C SER A 175 -20.99 13.18 28.87
N ALA A 176 -20.29 12.25 29.52
CA ALA A 176 -18.98 11.79 29.11
C ALA A 176 -19.02 11.05 27.75
N ILE A 177 -20.00 10.16 27.54
CA ILE A 177 -20.23 9.50 26.24
C ILE A 177 -20.49 10.54 25.15
N LEU A 178 -21.39 11.50 25.40
CA LEU A 178 -21.69 12.56 24.44
C LEU A 178 -20.43 13.38 24.08
N PHE A 179 -19.61 13.71 25.08
CA PHE A 179 -18.34 14.40 24.86
C PHE A 179 -17.38 13.57 23.99
N LEU A 180 -17.23 12.27 24.26
CA LEU A 180 -16.37 11.37 23.49
C LEU A 180 -16.86 11.22 22.04
N GLU A 181 -18.16 11.06 21.82
CA GLU A 181 -18.78 10.97 20.48
C GLU A 181 -18.61 12.27 19.68
N VAL A 182 -18.84 13.44 20.31
CA VAL A 182 -18.61 14.75 19.67
C VAL A 182 -17.13 14.97 19.33
N LYS A 183 -16.22 14.50 20.21
CA LYS A 183 -14.78 14.56 19.97
C LYS A 183 -14.24 13.37 19.18
N GLY A 184 -15.11 12.52 18.63
CA GLY A 184 -14.74 11.29 17.93
C GLY A 184 -13.66 11.49 16.85
N PRO A 185 -13.76 12.51 15.97
CA PRO A 185 -12.70 12.85 15.00
C PRO A 185 -11.35 13.18 15.63
N GLN A 186 -11.33 14.00 16.68
CA GLN A 186 -10.10 14.39 17.38
C GLN A 186 -9.49 13.23 18.16
N LEU A 187 -10.33 12.36 18.74
CA LEU A 187 -9.95 11.15 19.46
C LEU A 187 -9.67 9.96 18.53
N ARG A 188 -9.96 10.11 17.23
CA ARG A 188 -9.79 9.11 16.16
C ARG A 188 -10.61 7.84 16.39
N THR A 189 -11.74 7.94 17.09
CA THR A 189 -12.70 6.84 17.23
C THR A 189 -13.71 6.81 16.07
N ARG A 190 -13.86 7.93 15.37
CA ARG A 190 -14.63 8.10 14.13
C ARG A 190 -13.95 9.17 13.27
N MET A 191 -14.21 9.23 11.98
CA MET A 191 -13.74 10.27 11.06
C MET A 191 -14.90 10.83 10.24
N THR A 192 -14.82 12.11 9.88
CA THR A 192 -15.81 12.79 9.02
C THR A 192 -15.10 13.52 7.88
N ASP A 193 -15.79 13.69 6.76
CA ASP A 193 -15.26 14.45 5.62
C ASP A 193 -14.87 15.88 6.01
N ALA A 194 -15.68 16.53 6.85
CA ALA A 194 -15.44 17.91 7.28
C ALA A 194 -14.15 18.03 8.11
N TYR A 195 -13.94 17.14 9.08
CA TYR A 195 -12.71 17.14 9.88
C TYR A 195 -11.49 16.78 9.05
N LEU A 196 -11.63 15.84 8.10
CA LEU A 196 -10.56 15.47 7.18
C LEU A 196 -10.17 16.64 6.27
N ALA A 197 -11.15 17.34 5.70
CA ALA A 197 -10.92 18.53 4.86
C ALA A 197 -10.25 19.66 5.63
N ASP A 198 -10.66 19.92 6.88
CA ASP A 198 -10.04 20.91 7.76
C ASP A 198 -8.59 20.53 8.12
N THR A 199 -8.36 19.24 8.44
CA THR A 199 -7.03 18.72 8.80
C THR A 199 -6.03 18.83 7.65
N LEU A 200 -6.45 18.50 6.42
CA LEU A 200 -5.60 18.66 5.24
C LEU A 200 -5.44 20.14 4.90
N GLY A 201 -6.53 20.90 4.93
CA GLY A 201 -6.53 22.36 4.88
C GLY A 201 -6.26 23.00 3.51
N GLY A 202 -6.02 22.19 2.47
CA GLY A 202 -5.90 22.61 1.07
C GLY A 202 -7.01 22.00 0.20
N VAL A 203 -7.55 22.79 -0.73
CA VAL A 203 -8.58 22.36 -1.68
C VAL A 203 -8.30 22.94 -3.06
N ARG A 204 -8.41 22.12 -4.11
CA ARG A 204 -8.32 22.51 -5.51
C ARG A 204 -9.42 21.84 -6.30
N ASP A 205 -10.27 22.64 -6.94
CA ASP A 205 -11.28 22.15 -7.88
C ASP A 205 -10.74 22.18 -9.31
N THR A 206 -11.11 21.19 -10.10
CA THR A 206 -10.91 21.10 -11.55
C THR A 206 -12.26 20.83 -12.24
N GLU A 207 -12.28 20.44 -13.51
CA GLU A 207 -13.53 20.12 -14.21
C GLU A 207 -14.20 18.90 -13.58
N HIS A 208 -13.43 17.81 -13.45
CA HIS A 208 -13.93 16.51 -12.98
C HIS A 208 -13.65 16.22 -11.52
N PHE A 209 -12.81 17.02 -10.83
CA PHE A 209 -12.33 16.69 -9.49
C PHE A 209 -12.48 17.79 -8.45
N ARG A 210 -12.55 17.35 -7.19
CA ARG A 210 -12.25 18.13 -6.00
C ARG A 210 -11.11 17.45 -5.23
N LEU A 211 -9.91 18.03 -5.33
CA LEU A 211 -8.71 17.57 -4.65
C LEU A 211 -8.59 18.23 -3.28
N HIS A 212 -8.63 17.42 -2.22
CA HIS A 212 -8.22 17.81 -0.87
C HIS A 212 -6.78 17.39 -0.64
N TYR A 213 -5.92 18.32 -0.20
CA TYR A 213 -4.50 18.07 -0.06
C TYR A 213 -3.91 18.81 1.15
N PRO A 214 -2.73 18.39 1.64
CA PRO A 214 -2.09 19.03 2.78
C PRO A 214 -1.68 20.46 2.42
N ARG A 215 -2.11 21.46 3.19
CA ARG A 215 -1.88 22.90 2.91
C ARG A 215 -0.40 23.26 2.64
N GLY A 216 0.53 22.48 3.18
CA GLY A 216 1.98 22.66 2.97
C GLY A 216 2.52 22.21 1.61
N LYS A 217 1.73 21.52 0.76
CA LYS A 217 2.16 21.10 -0.57
C LYS A 217 2.34 22.32 -1.48
N SER A 218 3.41 22.33 -2.28
CA SER A 218 3.73 23.46 -3.15
C SER A 218 2.62 23.68 -4.19
N ARG A 219 2.37 24.95 -4.55
CA ARG A 219 1.34 25.27 -5.56
C ARG A 219 1.66 24.63 -6.91
N GLU A 220 2.93 24.55 -7.29
CA GLU A 220 3.37 23.92 -8.53
C GLU A 220 3.03 22.43 -8.56
N ASP A 221 3.32 21.70 -7.47
CA ASP A 221 2.99 20.27 -7.40
C ASP A 221 1.48 20.03 -7.39
N VAL A 222 0.71 20.92 -6.75
CA VAL A 222 -0.76 20.85 -6.75
C VAL A 222 -1.31 21.10 -8.15
N ASP A 223 -0.84 22.12 -8.86
CA ASP A 223 -1.27 22.40 -10.23
C ASP A 223 -0.86 21.26 -11.17
N ARG A 224 0.33 20.67 -10.98
CA ARG A 224 0.82 19.52 -11.76
C ARG A 224 -0.01 18.26 -11.50
N LEU A 225 -0.31 17.95 -10.24
CA LEU A 225 -1.20 16.84 -9.88
C LEU A 225 -2.62 17.04 -10.42
N ALA A 226 -3.17 18.26 -10.32
CA ALA A 226 -4.49 18.58 -10.84
C ALA A 226 -4.59 18.34 -12.36
N ARG A 227 -3.55 18.70 -13.13
CA ARG A 227 -3.48 18.39 -14.57
C ARG A 227 -3.29 16.91 -14.85
N ASP A 228 -2.47 16.21 -14.05
CA ASP A 228 -2.31 14.75 -14.15
C ASP A 228 -3.65 14.03 -13.95
N MET A 229 -4.44 14.47 -12.98
CA MET A 229 -5.79 13.92 -12.71
C MET A 229 -6.71 14.05 -13.93
N GLU A 230 -6.72 15.21 -14.58
CA GLU A 230 -7.53 15.42 -15.80
C GLU A 230 -7.00 14.60 -16.99
N PHE A 231 -5.68 14.47 -17.12
CA PHE A 231 -5.07 13.60 -18.13
C PHE A 231 -5.45 12.13 -17.92
N ARG A 232 -5.32 11.63 -16.69
CA ARG A 232 -5.71 10.25 -16.33
C ARG A 232 -7.21 10.04 -16.48
N TRP A 233 -8.03 11.04 -16.18
CA TRP A 233 -9.47 10.96 -16.43
C TRP A 233 -9.78 10.71 -17.90
N MET A 234 -9.12 11.44 -18.81
CA MET A 234 -9.28 11.26 -20.26
C MET A 234 -8.85 9.85 -20.69
N GLN A 235 -7.70 9.36 -20.21
CA GLN A 235 -7.21 8.02 -20.55
C GLN A 235 -8.18 6.93 -20.10
N VAL A 236 -8.65 6.99 -18.85
CA VAL A 236 -9.58 6.00 -18.31
C VAL A 236 -10.95 6.09 -19.00
N GLN A 237 -11.45 7.30 -19.25
CA GLN A 237 -12.71 7.50 -19.98
C GLN A 237 -12.63 6.91 -21.39
N ARG A 238 -11.50 7.10 -22.09
CA ARG A 238 -11.26 6.51 -23.42
C ARG A 238 -11.21 4.98 -23.38
N PHE A 239 -10.59 4.40 -22.35
CA PHE A 239 -10.50 2.95 -22.19
C PHE A 239 -11.86 2.32 -21.84
N LEU A 240 -12.62 2.92 -20.93
CA LEU A 240 -13.88 2.37 -20.42
C LEU A 240 -15.11 2.73 -21.27
N GLY A 241 -15.02 3.82 -22.04
CA GLY A 241 -16.16 4.42 -22.75
C GLY A 241 -17.22 5.02 -21.84
N VAL A 242 -16.98 5.10 -20.52
CA VAL A 242 -17.90 5.66 -19.54
C VAL A 242 -17.13 6.42 -18.46
N ALA A 243 -17.80 7.41 -17.86
CA ALA A 243 -17.30 8.17 -16.73
C ALA A 243 -18.48 8.60 -15.84
N PRO A 244 -18.26 8.80 -14.52
CA PRO A 244 -19.26 9.40 -13.65
C PRO A 244 -19.54 10.86 -14.05
N THR A 245 -20.78 11.30 -13.84
CA THR A 245 -21.19 12.69 -14.09
C THR A 245 -20.86 13.61 -12.91
N GLU A 246 -20.76 13.03 -11.72
CA GLU A 246 -20.45 13.69 -10.48
C GLU A 246 -18.94 13.93 -10.37
N ARG A 247 -18.57 15.05 -9.76
CA ARG A 247 -17.16 15.34 -9.50
C ARG A 247 -16.57 14.33 -8.51
N ILE A 248 -15.42 13.78 -8.88
CA ILE A 248 -14.68 12.81 -8.09
C ILE A 248 -13.91 13.54 -6.99
N ARG A 249 -14.04 13.06 -5.75
CA ARG A 249 -13.30 13.61 -4.61
C ARG A 249 -11.98 12.86 -4.42
N VAL A 250 -10.87 13.58 -4.40
CA VAL A 250 -9.55 13.00 -4.17
C VAL A 250 -9.02 13.47 -2.83
N TRP A 251 -8.67 12.53 -1.97
CA TRP A 251 -8.04 12.80 -0.67
C TRP A 251 -6.56 12.45 -0.75
N LEU A 252 -5.71 13.47 -0.79
CA LEU A 252 -4.25 13.35 -0.80
C LEU A 252 -3.69 13.50 0.62
N TYR A 253 -2.95 12.49 1.08
CA TYR A 253 -2.31 12.47 2.39
C TYR A 253 -0.80 12.67 2.24
N ARG A 254 -0.12 13.30 3.20
CA ARG A 254 1.34 13.53 3.11
C ARG A 254 2.15 12.23 3.03
N ASN A 255 1.74 11.23 3.79
CA ASN A 255 2.46 9.96 3.93
C ASN A 255 1.56 8.85 4.50
N GLU A 256 2.14 7.65 4.60
CA GLU A 256 1.52 6.44 5.16
C GLU A 256 1.01 6.65 6.59
N GLU A 257 1.83 7.25 7.46
CA GLU A 257 1.47 7.46 8.86
C GLU A 257 0.25 8.37 9.00
N GLU A 258 0.21 9.48 8.27
CA GLU A 258 -0.93 10.40 8.29
C GLU A 258 -2.21 9.72 7.80
N LYS A 259 -2.13 8.94 6.71
CA LYS A 259 -3.29 8.23 6.17
C LYS A 259 -3.79 7.14 7.12
N GLN A 260 -2.89 6.32 7.69
CA GLN A 260 -3.24 5.32 8.69
C GLN A 260 -3.93 5.96 9.89
N ARG A 261 -3.39 7.08 10.36
CA ARG A 261 -3.90 7.82 11.51
C ARG A 261 -5.27 8.43 11.29
N LEU A 262 -5.58 8.88 10.06
CA LEU A 262 -6.83 9.59 9.76
C LEU A 262 -7.94 8.65 9.28
N VAL A 263 -7.61 7.64 8.46
CA VAL A 263 -8.62 6.78 7.83
C VAL A 263 -8.39 5.30 8.03
N GLY A 264 -7.28 4.89 8.66
CA GLY A 264 -7.02 3.48 8.99
C GLY A 264 -6.50 2.66 7.81
N ALA A 265 -5.97 3.30 6.78
CA ALA A 265 -5.21 2.63 5.73
C ALA A 265 -3.84 3.30 5.62
N GLY A 266 -2.77 2.56 5.87
CA GLY A 266 -1.41 3.03 5.77
C GLY A 266 -0.95 2.89 4.35
N ARG A 267 -0.47 1.70 3.99
CA ARG A 267 0.14 1.40 2.69
C ARG A 267 -0.91 1.29 1.59
N THR A 268 -2.08 0.79 1.95
CA THR A 268 -3.18 0.47 1.03
C THR A 268 -3.84 1.75 0.51
N GLN A 269 -3.73 2.03 -0.78
CA GLN A 269 -4.58 3.04 -1.44
C GLN A 269 -5.96 2.41 -1.70
N TYR A 270 -7.02 3.23 -1.69
CA TYR A 270 -8.37 2.71 -1.92
C TYR A 270 -9.30 3.75 -2.51
N ALA A 271 -10.32 3.26 -3.21
CA ALA A 271 -11.45 4.03 -3.69
C ALA A 271 -12.76 3.60 -3.01
N LYS A 272 -13.73 4.51 -2.95
CA LYS A 272 -15.14 4.20 -2.65
C LYS A 272 -16.02 4.63 -3.83
N PRO A 273 -16.19 3.76 -4.85
CA PRO A 273 -16.90 4.11 -6.08
C PRO A 273 -18.34 4.61 -5.85
N TRP A 274 -19.03 4.11 -4.82
CA TRP A 274 -20.38 4.57 -4.46
C TRP A 274 -20.45 5.98 -3.88
N ARG A 275 -19.32 6.56 -3.46
CA ARG A 275 -19.19 7.95 -3.03
C ARG A 275 -18.42 8.82 -4.02
N TYR A 276 -17.97 8.25 -5.14
CA TYR A 276 -17.07 8.86 -6.11
C TYR A 276 -15.83 9.47 -5.46
N GLU A 277 -15.17 8.73 -4.57
CA GLU A 277 -13.96 9.19 -3.88
C GLU A 277 -12.81 8.20 -3.98
N LEU A 278 -11.58 8.71 -3.94
CA LEU A 278 -10.37 7.92 -3.81
C LEU A 278 -9.39 8.56 -2.81
N HIS A 279 -8.62 7.71 -2.13
CA HIS A 279 -7.72 8.06 -1.04
C HIS A 279 -6.30 7.61 -1.36
N ILE A 280 -5.43 8.57 -1.62
CA ILE A 280 -4.06 8.35 -2.07
C ILE A 280 -3.02 9.09 -1.22
N GLN A 281 -1.84 8.52 -1.06
CA GLN A 281 -0.69 9.22 -0.45
C GLN A 281 0.05 10.03 -1.51
N ASP A 282 0.70 11.12 -1.08
CA ASP A 282 1.55 11.93 -1.91
C ASP A 282 2.75 11.12 -2.43
N LYS A 283 2.98 11.21 -3.74
CA LYS A 283 4.06 10.54 -4.45
C LYS A 283 4.61 11.47 -5.53
N PRO A 284 5.86 11.24 -5.98
CA PRO A 284 6.43 11.99 -7.10
C PRO A 284 5.53 11.92 -8.34
N PHE A 285 5.55 12.99 -9.12
CA PHE A 285 4.93 13.02 -10.44
C PHE A 285 5.79 12.21 -11.45
N PRO A 286 5.18 11.47 -12.39
CA PRO A 286 3.75 11.20 -12.51
C PRO A 286 3.25 10.27 -11.40
N HIS A 287 2.02 10.48 -10.93
CA HIS A 287 1.56 9.82 -9.70
C HIS A 287 1.30 8.32 -9.92
N SER A 288 2.22 7.47 -9.44
CA SER A 288 2.26 6.02 -9.72
C SER A 288 1.02 5.17 -9.37
N THR A 289 0.10 5.65 -8.56
CA THR A 289 -1.15 4.91 -8.22
C THR A 289 -2.41 5.67 -8.60
N LEU A 290 -2.29 6.88 -9.15
CA LEU A 290 -3.47 7.71 -9.43
C LEU A 290 -4.35 7.06 -10.49
N HIS A 291 -3.73 6.56 -11.55
CA HIS A 291 -4.42 5.98 -12.69
C HIS A 291 -5.23 4.72 -12.28
N HIS A 292 -4.61 3.80 -11.54
CA HIS A 292 -5.26 2.62 -10.96
C HIS A 292 -6.43 2.97 -10.04
N GLU A 293 -6.23 3.83 -9.03
CA GLU A 293 -7.30 4.18 -8.09
C GLU A 293 -8.44 4.98 -8.75
N LEU A 294 -8.11 5.77 -9.77
CA LEU A 294 -9.10 6.47 -10.57
C LEU A 294 -9.97 5.51 -11.37
N ALA A 295 -9.39 4.44 -11.93
CA ALA A 295 -10.13 3.42 -12.67
C ALA A 295 -11.26 2.80 -11.84
N HIS A 296 -11.04 2.54 -10.56
CA HIS A 296 -12.08 2.05 -9.64
C HIS A 296 -13.29 3.01 -9.56
N VAL A 297 -13.04 4.31 -9.43
CA VAL A 297 -14.11 5.32 -9.35
C VAL A 297 -14.78 5.54 -10.71
N MET A 298 -13.99 5.56 -11.78
CA MET A 298 -14.49 5.77 -13.14
C MET A 298 -15.38 4.61 -13.63
N ALA A 299 -15.14 3.39 -13.13
CA ALA A 299 -15.95 2.21 -13.41
C ALA A 299 -17.31 2.21 -12.68
N ALA A 300 -17.53 3.11 -11.72
CA ALA A 300 -18.74 3.15 -10.90
C ALA A 300 -20.07 3.13 -11.69
N PRO A 301 -20.21 3.81 -12.85
CA PRO A 301 -21.45 3.75 -13.65
C PRO A 301 -21.76 2.36 -14.23
N ALA A 302 -20.75 1.50 -14.38
CA ALA A 302 -20.89 0.13 -14.86
C ALA A 302 -21.03 -0.89 -13.73
N GLY A 303 -20.77 -0.50 -12.48
CA GLY A 303 -20.78 -1.38 -11.33
C GLY A 303 -22.17 -1.65 -10.77
N SER A 304 -22.33 -2.78 -10.08
CA SER A 304 -23.59 -3.14 -9.42
C SER A 304 -23.77 -2.45 -8.07
N GLY A 305 -25.02 -2.14 -7.71
CA GLY A 305 -25.36 -1.57 -6.40
C GLY A 305 -25.17 -2.56 -5.24
N PRO A 306 -25.01 -2.06 -3.99
CA PRO A 306 -25.01 -0.65 -3.60
C PRO A 306 -23.63 0.02 -3.73
N PHE A 307 -22.55 -0.77 -3.83
CA PHE A 307 -21.18 -0.26 -3.77
C PHE A 307 -20.60 0.15 -5.14
N ARG A 308 -21.34 -0.03 -6.23
CA ARG A 308 -20.93 0.33 -7.60
C ARG A 308 -19.63 -0.37 -8.04
N VAL A 309 -19.53 -1.64 -7.68
CA VAL A 309 -18.42 -2.53 -8.05
C VAL A 309 -18.97 -3.85 -8.57
N THR A 310 -18.11 -4.71 -9.10
CA THR A 310 -18.52 -6.06 -9.49
C THR A 310 -18.95 -6.87 -8.28
N THR A 311 -20.21 -7.31 -8.28
CA THR A 311 -20.71 -8.21 -7.23
C THR A 311 -21.48 -9.39 -7.79
N ARG A 312 -21.32 -10.53 -7.14
CA ARG A 312 -22.20 -11.67 -7.34
C ARG A 312 -23.46 -11.49 -6.50
N LEU A 313 -24.63 -11.62 -7.13
CA LEU A 313 -25.95 -11.45 -6.51
C LEU A 313 -26.16 -10.11 -5.79
N GLY A 314 -25.45 -9.04 -6.17
CA GLY A 314 -25.57 -7.72 -5.54
C GLY A 314 -24.87 -7.59 -4.18
N LEU A 315 -24.17 -8.63 -3.71
CA LEU A 315 -23.79 -8.75 -2.30
C LEU A 315 -22.33 -9.17 -2.09
N TRP A 316 -21.76 -10.04 -2.93
CA TRP A 316 -20.39 -10.55 -2.77
C TRP A 316 -19.44 -9.90 -3.76
N PRO A 317 -18.52 -9.02 -3.33
CA PRO A 317 -17.53 -8.42 -4.21
C PRO A 317 -16.62 -9.48 -4.85
N LEU A 318 -16.38 -9.35 -6.16
CA LEU A 318 -15.48 -10.23 -6.90
C LEU A 318 -14.17 -9.51 -7.19
N MET A 319 -13.25 -9.55 -6.22
CA MET A 319 -12.00 -8.79 -6.26
C MET A 319 -11.13 -9.05 -7.49
N GLY A 320 -11.14 -10.28 -8.03
CA GLY A 320 -10.40 -10.59 -9.26
C GLY A 320 -10.85 -9.76 -10.45
N VAL A 321 -12.15 -9.49 -10.57
CA VAL A 321 -12.68 -8.61 -11.63
C VAL A 321 -12.46 -7.15 -11.27
N ILE A 322 -12.76 -6.74 -10.03
CA ILE A 322 -12.61 -5.35 -9.58
C ILE A 322 -11.18 -4.85 -9.78
N GLU A 323 -10.20 -5.57 -9.25
CA GLU A 323 -8.79 -5.17 -9.33
C GLU A 323 -8.21 -5.41 -10.72
N GLY A 324 -8.58 -6.52 -11.38
CA GLY A 324 -8.15 -6.77 -12.75
C GLY A 324 -8.59 -5.65 -13.70
N PHE A 325 -9.80 -5.12 -13.52
CA PHE A 325 -10.33 -4.05 -14.36
C PHE A 325 -9.55 -2.74 -14.18
N ALA A 326 -9.20 -2.41 -12.94
CA ALA A 326 -8.35 -1.26 -12.64
C ALA A 326 -6.93 -1.42 -13.20
N VAL A 327 -6.31 -2.61 -13.08
CA VAL A 327 -5.00 -2.89 -13.68
C VAL A 327 -5.05 -2.86 -15.20
N ALA A 328 -6.14 -3.34 -15.82
CA ALA A 328 -6.32 -3.29 -17.26
C ALA A 328 -6.43 -1.85 -17.77
N ALA A 329 -7.19 -1.01 -17.07
CA ALA A 329 -7.31 0.41 -17.39
C ALA A 329 -6.00 1.18 -17.15
N ASP A 330 -5.26 0.83 -16.09
CA ASP A 330 -3.95 1.42 -15.80
C ASP A 330 -2.92 1.04 -16.88
N GLY A 331 -2.98 -0.21 -17.36
CA GLY A 331 -2.12 -0.75 -18.41
C GLY A 331 -0.62 -0.56 -18.16
N PRO A 332 -0.10 -0.77 -16.94
CA PRO A 332 1.21 -0.24 -16.58
C PRO A 332 2.33 -0.98 -17.33
N ALA A 333 3.15 -0.22 -18.05
CA ALA A 333 4.47 -0.67 -18.49
C ALA A 333 5.44 -0.54 -17.31
N GLN A 334 5.83 -1.68 -16.70
CA GLN A 334 6.71 -1.69 -15.53
C GLN A 334 8.09 -2.23 -15.92
N GLY A 335 9.11 -1.38 -15.80
CA GLY A 335 10.44 -1.67 -16.29
C GLY A 335 10.42 -1.82 -17.81
N ASP A 336 10.83 -3.00 -18.28
CA ASP A 336 10.99 -3.30 -19.71
C ASP A 336 9.86 -4.17 -20.29
N LEU A 337 8.88 -4.54 -19.47
CA LEU A 337 7.85 -5.50 -19.86
C LEU A 337 6.46 -4.88 -19.76
N THR A 338 5.63 -5.22 -20.75
CA THR A 338 4.19 -4.92 -20.73
C THR A 338 3.47 -5.84 -19.73
N LEU A 339 2.23 -5.49 -19.39
CA LEU A 339 1.39 -6.30 -18.51
C LEU A 339 1.23 -7.75 -19.01
N HIS A 340 1.01 -7.95 -20.32
CA HIS A 340 0.92 -9.29 -20.91
C HIS A 340 2.26 -10.05 -20.83
N GLN A 341 3.38 -9.37 -21.05
CA GLN A 341 4.71 -9.97 -20.92
C GLN A 341 5.01 -10.41 -19.47
N TRP A 342 4.62 -9.62 -18.47
CA TRP A 342 4.72 -10.03 -17.07
C TRP A 342 3.87 -11.26 -16.76
N ALA A 343 2.64 -11.33 -17.27
CA ALA A 343 1.78 -12.50 -17.12
C ALA A 343 2.35 -13.75 -17.80
N ALA A 344 2.88 -13.60 -19.01
CA ALA A 344 3.55 -14.66 -19.76
C ALA A 344 4.78 -15.21 -19.02
N GLY A 345 5.65 -14.33 -18.49
CA GLY A 345 6.81 -14.73 -17.71
C GLY A 345 6.42 -15.49 -16.43
N MET A 346 5.36 -15.04 -15.74
CA MET A 346 4.83 -15.73 -14.56
C MET A 346 4.31 -17.13 -14.90
N ARG A 347 3.64 -17.30 -16.05
CA ARG A 347 3.13 -18.59 -16.52
C ARG A 347 4.24 -19.56 -16.90
N ARG A 348 5.29 -19.11 -17.60
CA ARG A 348 6.47 -19.94 -17.92
C ARG A 348 7.18 -20.46 -16.67
N GLN A 349 7.20 -19.66 -15.60
CA GLN A 349 7.73 -20.07 -14.29
C GLN A 349 6.75 -20.90 -13.44
N LYS A 350 5.56 -21.22 -13.97
CA LYS A 350 4.50 -21.99 -13.29
C LYS A 350 4.09 -21.36 -11.95
N LEU A 351 4.19 -20.03 -11.84
CA LEU A 351 3.81 -19.26 -10.66
C LEU A 351 2.39 -18.68 -10.77
N ALA A 352 1.83 -18.65 -11.98
CA ALA A 352 0.52 -18.04 -12.23
C ALA A 352 -0.60 -18.83 -11.53
N PRO A 353 -1.46 -18.17 -10.72
CA PRO A 353 -2.66 -18.78 -10.19
C PRO A 353 -3.65 -19.10 -11.32
N ASP A 354 -4.54 -20.06 -11.07
CA ASP A 354 -5.61 -20.42 -12.00
C ASP A 354 -6.62 -19.26 -12.13
N MET A 355 -6.72 -18.71 -13.34
CA MET A 355 -7.60 -17.56 -13.65
C MET A 355 -9.06 -17.86 -13.34
N ARG A 356 -9.50 -19.11 -13.56
CA ARG A 356 -10.88 -19.54 -13.32
C ARG A 356 -11.26 -19.40 -11.84
N LYS A 357 -10.30 -19.69 -10.96
CA LYS A 357 -10.47 -19.52 -9.50
C LYS A 357 -10.37 -18.06 -9.09
N LEU A 358 -9.52 -17.27 -9.74
CA LEU A 358 -9.35 -15.85 -9.45
C LEU A 358 -10.60 -15.02 -9.73
N MET A 359 -11.37 -15.35 -10.78
CA MET A 359 -12.64 -14.69 -11.07
C MET A 359 -13.76 -15.08 -10.09
N GLY A 360 -13.53 -16.12 -9.28
CA GLY A 360 -14.43 -16.54 -8.21
C GLY A 360 -14.27 -15.73 -6.91
N PRO A 361 -15.15 -15.95 -5.93
CA PRO A 361 -15.20 -15.15 -4.69
C PRO A 361 -14.02 -15.37 -3.72
N GLN A 362 -13.27 -16.47 -3.86
CA GLN A 362 -12.24 -16.86 -2.88
C GLN A 362 -10.81 -16.84 -3.46
N GLY A 363 -10.63 -17.17 -4.74
CA GLY A 363 -9.31 -17.44 -5.30
C GLY A 363 -8.37 -16.24 -5.25
N PHE A 364 -8.91 -15.02 -5.36
CA PHE A 364 -8.11 -13.79 -5.26
C PHE A 364 -7.48 -13.61 -3.87
N TYR A 365 -8.27 -13.80 -2.80
CA TYR A 365 -7.79 -13.63 -1.42
C TYR A 365 -6.77 -14.69 -0.98
N GLN A 366 -6.81 -15.88 -1.60
CA GLN A 366 -5.88 -16.97 -1.32
C GLN A 366 -4.56 -16.85 -2.10
N SER A 367 -4.51 -15.97 -3.11
CA SER A 367 -3.35 -15.79 -3.99
C SER A 367 -2.44 -14.68 -3.48
N ALA A 368 -1.15 -14.76 -3.83
CA ALA A 368 -0.22 -13.64 -3.58
C ALA A 368 -0.67 -12.41 -4.40
N PRO A 369 -0.83 -11.21 -3.80
CA PRO A 369 -1.35 -10.04 -4.49
C PRO A 369 -0.61 -9.70 -5.79
N ALA A 370 0.73 -9.66 -5.76
CA ALA A 370 1.53 -9.38 -6.96
C ALA A 370 1.20 -10.30 -8.14
N ARG A 371 0.87 -11.57 -7.86
CA ARG A 371 0.48 -12.55 -8.89
C ARG A 371 -0.94 -12.28 -9.38
N ALA A 372 -1.89 -12.23 -8.45
CA ALA A 372 -3.32 -12.12 -8.76
C ALA A 372 -3.65 -10.87 -9.57
N TYR A 373 -3.13 -9.70 -9.16
CA TYR A 373 -3.35 -8.43 -9.87
C TYR A 373 -2.80 -8.46 -11.29
N THR A 374 -1.58 -8.97 -11.48
CA THR A 374 -0.92 -9.01 -12.79
C THR A 374 -1.68 -9.87 -13.79
N VAL A 375 -2.04 -11.11 -13.41
CA VAL A 375 -2.72 -12.01 -14.36
C VAL A 375 -4.18 -11.58 -14.58
N ALA A 376 -4.89 -11.12 -13.55
CA ALA A 376 -6.26 -10.65 -13.70
C ALA A 376 -6.33 -9.40 -14.59
N GLY A 377 -5.40 -8.46 -14.40
CA GLY A 377 -5.25 -7.29 -15.26
C GLY A 377 -4.94 -7.67 -16.70
N SER A 378 -3.98 -8.58 -16.92
CA SER A 378 -3.65 -9.08 -18.25
C SER A 378 -4.85 -9.74 -18.92
N PHE A 379 -5.64 -10.52 -18.19
CA PHE A 379 -6.84 -11.17 -18.74
C PHE A 379 -7.90 -10.15 -19.15
N LEU A 380 -8.23 -9.19 -18.28
CA LEU A 380 -9.25 -8.18 -18.59
C LEU A 380 -8.78 -7.18 -19.66
N LEU A 381 -7.48 -6.87 -19.73
CA LEU A 381 -6.90 -6.09 -20.83
C LEU A 381 -7.06 -6.82 -22.16
N TYR A 382 -6.76 -8.12 -22.20
CA TYR A 382 -6.95 -8.93 -23.40
C TYR A 382 -8.42 -8.93 -23.87
N LEU A 383 -9.36 -9.02 -22.93
CA LEU A 383 -10.79 -8.92 -23.26
C LEU A 383 -11.15 -7.54 -23.81
N ALA A 384 -10.60 -6.46 -23.23
CA ALA A 384 -10.79 -5.09 -23.72
C ALA A 384 -10.30 -4.92 -25.16
N GLU A 385 -9.08 -5.38 -25.44
CA GLU A 385 -8.42 -5.25 -26.74
C GLU A 385 -9.06 -6.14 -27.82
N THR A 386 -9.53 -7.32 -27.46
CA THR A 386 -10.09 -8.31 -28.41
C THR A 386 -11.57 -8.07 -28.68
N TYR A 387 -12.35 -7.73 -27.64
CA TYR A 387 -13.81 -7.69 -27.70
C TYR A 387 -14.40 -6.29 -27.52
N GLY A 388 -13.58 -5.30 -27.18
CA GLY A 388 -13.98 -3.90 -27.00
C GLY A 388 -14.51 -3.56 -25.61
N ALA A 389 -14.50 -2.26 -25.30
CA ALA A 389 -14.88 -1.72 -24.00
C ALA A 389 -16.34 -2.00 -23.61
N ASP A 390 -17.25 -2.09 -24.59
CA ASP A 390 -18.68 -2.30 -24.30
C ASP A 390 -18.96 -3.66 -23.66
N LYS A 391 -18.33 -4.73 -24.16
CA LYS A 391 -18.46 -6.07 -23.57
C LYS A 391 -17.77 -6.16 -22.22
N LEU A 392 -16.60 -5.54 -22.09
CA LEU A 392 -15.90 -5.45 -20.80
C LEU A 392 -16.73 -4.70 -19.75
N ARG A 393 -17.43 -3.63 -20.16
CA ARG A 393 -18.32 -2.87 -19.28
C ARG A 393 -19.56 -3.67 -18.87
N ALA A 394 -20.16 -4.41 -19.80
CA ALA A 394 -21.28 -5.31 -19.51
C ALA A 394 -20.88 -6.38 -18.47
N LEU A 395 -19.66 -6.92 -18.57
CA LEU A 395 -19.11 -7.86 -17.59
C LEU A 395 -18.99 -7.26 -16.18
N TYR A 396 -18.58 -5.98 -16.07
CA TYR A 396 -18.17 -5.38 -14.80
C TYR A 396 -19.26 -5.35 -13.73
N ALA A 397 -20.55 -5.33 -14.09
CA ALA A 397 -21.62 -5.31 -13.09
C ALA A 397 -21.64 -6.59 -12.23
N HIS A 398 -21.59 -7.76 -12.87
CA HIS A 398 -21.91 -9.04 -12.21
C HIS A 398 -20.89 -10.16 -12.45
N ALA A 399 -19.85 -9.92 -13.25
CA ALA A 399 -18.92 -10.94 -13.72
C ALA A 399 -19.60 -12.12 -14.43
N ASP A 400 -20.69 -11.83 -15.16
CA ASP A 400 -21.37 -12.82 -15.98
C ASP A 400 -20.70 -12.87 -17.37
N PHE A 401 -19.77 -13.82 -17.53
CA PHE A 401 -19.00 -13.97 -18.77
C PHE A 401 -19.85 -14.52 -19.91
N ASP A 402 -20.77 -15.44 -19.58
CA ASP A 402 -21.67 -16.05 -20.56
C ASP A 402 -22.60 -15.00 -21.16
N ASP A 403 -23.20 -14.13 -20.33
CA ASP A 403 -24.05 -13.04 -20.80
C ASP A 403 -23.26 -11.96 -21.58
N ALA A 404 -22.11 -11.51 -21.04
CA ALA A 404 -21.35 -10.41 -21.65
C ALA A 404 -20.66 -10.78 -22.97
N TYR A 405 -20.20 -12.03 -23.12
CA TYR A 405 -19.42 -12.47 -24.28
C TYR A 405 -20.14 -13.50 -25.15
N GLY A 406 -21.23 -14.11 -24.67
CA GLY A 406 -21.86 -15.27 -25.31
C GLY A 406 -21.03 -16.55 -25.19
N ARG A 407 -20.07 -16.58 -24.27
CA ARG A 407 -19.05 -17.63 -24.14
C ARG A 407 -18.69 -17.90 -22.68
N PRO A 408 -18.43 -19.15 -22.31
CA PRO A 408 -18.06 -19.48 -20.94
C PRO A 408 -16.67 -18.96 -20.59
N LEU A 409 -16.48 -18.63 -19.31
CA LEU A 409 -15.21 -18.16 -18.76
C LEU A 409 -14.02 -19.06 -19.13
N ASP A 410 -14.20 -20.38 -19.10
CA ASP A 410 -13.17 -21.36 -19.42
C ASP A 410 -12.57 -21.15 -20.82
N GLU A 411 -13.43 -20.87 -21.79
CA GLU A 411 -13.04 -20.67 -23.18
C GLU A 411 -12.24 -19.37 -23.36
N LEU A 412 -12.74 -18.28 -22.74
CA LEU A 412 -12.06 -16.98 -22.74
C LEU A 412 -10.69 -17.04 -22.06
N VAL A 413 -10.60 -17.78 -20.94
CA VAL A 413 -9.32 -17.99 -20.23
C VAL A 413 -8.36 -18.77 -21.11
N SER A 414 -8.79 -19.84 -21.78
CA SER A 414 -7.92 -20.61 -22.67
C SER A 414 -7.45 -19.84 -23.89
N GLU A 415 -8.24 -18.90 -24.40
CA GLU A 415 -7.79 -17.98 -25.46
C GLU A 415 -6.72 -17.02 -24.97
N TRP A 416 -6.94 -16.39 -23.83
CA TRP A 416 -5.96 -15.53 -23.19
C TRP A 416 -4.67 -16.29 -22.89
N GLU A 417 -4.77 -17.52 -22.39
CA GLU A 417 -3.62 -18.39 -22.11
C GLU A 417 -2.79 -18.61 -23.40
N ARG A 418 -3.44 -18.96 -24.51
CA ARG A 418 -2.76 -19.10 -25.81
C ARG A 418 -2.11 -17.80 -26.27
N HIS A 419 -2.80 -16.67 -26.07
CA HIS A 419 -2.28 -15.35 -26.43
C HIS A 419 -0.99 -15.02 -25.66
N VAL A 420 -0.99 -15.13 -24.34
CA VAL A 420 0.19 -14.77 -23.53
C VAL A 420 1.32 -15.79 -23.67
N ASP A 421 1.05 -17.08 -23.88
CA ASP A 421 2.10 -18.08 -24.09
C ASP A 421 2.87 -17.87 -25.39
N ALA A 422 2.19 -17.36 -26.42
CA ALA A 422 2.75 -17.07 -27.73
C ALA A 422 3.66 -15.83 -27.75
N LEU A 423 3.65 -15.00 -26.69
CA LEU A 423 4.47 -13.78 -26.66
C LEU A 423 5.97 -14.11 -26.62
N PRO A 424 6.81 -13.44 -27.41
CA PRO A 424 8.26 -13.60 -27.29
C PRO A 424 8.73 -13.01 -25.94
N LEU A 425 9.45 -13.82 -25.17
CA LEU A 425 10.18 -13.41 -23.97
C LEU A 425 11.54 -14.09 -23.99
N ASP A 426 12.56 -13.32 -23.66
CA ASP A 426 13.91 -13.82 -23.43
C ASP A 426 14.05 -14.40 -22.02
N ASP A 427 15.16 -15.10 -21.77
CA ASP A 427 15.43 -15.73 -20.49
C ASP A 427 15.58 -14.69 -19.36
N THR A 428 16.07 -13.48 -19.69
CA THR A 428 16.21 -12.40 -18.71
C THR A 428 14.84 -11.91 -18.23
N ALA A 429 13.85 -11.73 -19.11
CA ALA A 429 12.49 -11.38 -18.72
C ALA A 429 11.83 -12.46 -17.85
N ILE A 430 12.09 -13.74 -18.14
CA ILE A 430 11.59 -14.87 -17.35
C ILE A 430 12.21 -14.86 -15.94
N ALA A 431 13.52 -14.62 -15.84
CA ALA A 431 14.21 -14.51 -14.55
C ALA A 431 13.71 -13.32 -13.72
N ARG A 432 13.46 -12.17 -14.35
CA ARG A 432 12.83 -10.99 -13.71
C ARG A 432 11.43 -11.31 -13.19
N ALA A 433 10.60 -12.00 -13.97
CA ALA A 433 9.27 -12.44 -13.55
C ALA A 433 9.34 -13.33 -12.31
N PHE A 434 10.29 -14.27 -12.27
CA PHE A 434 10.50 -15.10 -11.09
C PHE A 434 10.87 -14.26 -9.86
N ALA A 435 11.86 -13.37 -9.97
CA ALA A 435 12.30 -12.55 -8.85
C ALA A 435 11.17 -11.67 -8.28
N ARG A 436 10.34 -11.11 -9.15
CA ARG A 436 9.17 -10.32 -8.77
C ARG A 436 8.09 -11.15 -8.07
N PHE A 437 7.80 -12.35 -8.57
CA PHE A 437 6.63 -13.11 -8.16
C PHE A 437 6.92 -14.25 -7.17
N ARG A 438 8.19 -14.54 -6.83
CA ARG A 438 8.57 -15.66 -5.95
C ARG A 438 7.97 -15.58 -4.54
N ALA A 439 7.78 -14.38 -4.00
CA ALA A 439 7.25 -14.20 -2.65
C ALA A 439 5.85 -14.81 -2.50
N GLY A 440 5.64 -15.55 -1.40
CA GLY A 440 4.37 -16.18 -1.06
C GLY A 440 3.33 -15.21 -0.51
N SER A 441 2.13 -15.72 -0.23
CA SER A 441 1.05 -14.94 0.40
C SER A 441 1.37 -14.60 1.86
N LEU A 442 0.76 -13.55 2.40
CA LEU A 442 0.89 -13.17 3.81
C LEU A 442 0.56 -14.34 4.76
N PHE A 443 -0.49 -15.12 4.44
CA PHE A 443 -0.96 -16.23 5.26
C PHE A 443 -0.03 -17.45 5.28
N SER A 444 0.96 -17.49 4.39
CA SER A 444 1.95 -18.58 4.31
C SER A 444 3.30 -18.24 4.94
N ARG A 445 3.53 -16.99 5.37
CA ARG A 445 4.83 -16.54 5.90
C ARG A 445 4.91 -16.75 7.42
N ALA A 446 5.99 -17.36 7.90
CA ALA A 446 6.24 -17.52 9.33
C ALA A 446 6.46 -16.16 10.00
N CYS A 447 5.82 -15.92 11.15
CA CYS A 447 6.01 -14.70 11.97
C CYS A 447 5.90 -13.37 11.20
N ALA A 448 5.03 -13.30 10.17
CA ALA A 448 4.98 -12.17 9.24
C ALA A 448 4.93 -10.80 9.92
N ARG A 449 4.12 -10.65 10.97
CA ARG A 449 3.96 -9.38 11.71
C ARG A 449 5.21 -8.96 12.50
N GLU A 450 5.87 -9.90 13.18
CA GLU A 450 7.13 -9.63 13.91
C GLU A 450 8.22 -9.24 12.92
N VAL A 451 8.37 -9.99 11.83
CA VAL A 451 9.36 -9.72 10.78
C VAL A 451 9.12 -8.36 10.11
N ALA A 452 7.86 -7.99 9.85
CA ALA A 452 7.53 -6.67 9.31
C ALA A 452 8.01 -5.53 10.24
N ARG A 453 7.77 -5.64 11.55
CA ARG A 453 8.23 -4.64 12.52
C ARG A 453 9.75 -4.59 12.62
N LEU A 454 10.41 -5.74 12.73
CA LEU A 454 11.87 -5.85 12.81
C LEU A 454 12.54 -5.19 11.62
N THR A 455 12.05 -5.48 10.41
CA THR A 455 12.65 -4.98 9.16
C THR A 455 12.42 -3.49 8.96
N GLU A 456 11.23 -2.97 9.31
CA GLU A 456 10.97 -1.52 9.28
C GLU A 456 11.89 -0.76 10.24
N SER A 457 12.03 -1.27 11.47
CA SER A 457 12.90 -0.68 12.47
C SER A 457 14.38 -0.79 12.07
N ALA A 458 14.81 -1.93 11.51
CA ALA A 458 16.19 -2.14 11.06
C ALA A 458 16.59 -1.18 9.94
N ARG A 459 15.68 -0.90 8.99
CA ARG A 459 15.92 0.10 7.93
C ARG A 459 16.10 1.50 8.50
N ALA A 460 15.28 1.89 9.46
CA ALA A 460 15.37 3.20 10.11
C ALA A 460 16.68 3.35 10.92
N SER A 461 17.10 2.29 11.62
CA SER A 461 18.33 2.30 12.42
C SER A 461 19.61 2.20 11.58
N LEU A 462 19.59 1.65 10.36
CA LEU A 462 20.81 1.29 9.61
C LEU A 462 21.87 2.41 9.50
N VAL A 463 21.44 3.67 9.36
CA VAL A 463 22.36 4.82 9.23
C VAL A 463 22.80 5.36 10.60
N GLY A 464 21.90 5.41 11.58
CA GLY A 464 22.15 6.04 12.88
C GLY A 464 22.68 5.09 13.96
N ASP A 465 22.25 3.84 13.91
CA ASP A 465 22.61 2.74 14.80
C ASP A 465 22.66 1.41 14.01
N PRO A 466 23.75 1.17 13.27
CA PRO A 466 23.90 -0.07 12.49
C PRO A 466 24.02 -1.33 13.37
N ALA A 467 24.35 -1.23 14.66
CA ALA A 467 24.38 -2.37 15.58
C ALA A 467 22.95 -2.85 15.90
N ASP A 468 22.06 -1.91 16.19
CA ASP A 468 20.62 -2.15 16.39
C ASP A 468 19.96 -2.74 15.12
N ALA A 469 20.35 -2.25 13.94
CA ALA A 469 19.90 -2.79 12.65
C ALA A 469 20.39 -4.23 12.43
N LEU A 470 21.64 -4.52 12.78
CA LEU A 470 22.23 -5.86 12.65
C LEU A 470 21.46 -6.88 13.48
N GLU A 471 21.16 -6.58 14.75
CA GLU A 471 20.41 -7.48 15.64
C GLU A 471 19.04 -7.82 15.03
N ARG A 472 18.32 -6.81 14.54
CA ARG A 472 16.98 -6.99 13.94
C ARG A 472 17.01 -7.78 12.64
N TYR A 473 17.96 -7.51 11.74
CA TYR A 473 18.11 -8.29 10.50
C TYR A 473 18.49 -9.74 10.79
N THR A 474 19.37 -9.97 11.77
CA THR A 474 19.74 -11.32 12.22
C THR A 474 18.53 -12.08 12.75
N ARG A 475 17.71 -11.41 13.59
CA ARG A 475 16.45 -11.98 14.08
C ARG A 475 15.48 -12.29 12.94
N ALA A 476 15.26 -11.34 12.01
CA ALA A 476 14.38 -11.55 10.87
C ALA A 476 14.85 -12.74 9.99
N ALA A 477 16.16 -12.83 9.71
CA ALA A 477 16.76 -13.93 8.97
C ALA A 477 16.64 -15.28 9.69
N SER A 478 16.59 -15.30 11.02
CA SER A 478 16.35 -16.53 11.79
C SER A 478 14.90 -17.02 11.72
N LEU A 479 13.95 -16.09 11.57
CA LEU A 479 12.51 -16.39 11.51
C LEU A 479 12.05 -16.79 10.11
N GLN A 480 12.67 -16.23 9.08
CA GLN A 480 12.41 -16.51 7.66
C GLN A 480 13.74 -16.72 6.92
N PRO A 481 14.42 -17.86 7.13
CA PRO A 481 15.73 -18.13 6.54
C PRO A 481 15.71 -18.24 5.02
N GLU A 482 14.54 -18.50 4.44
CA GLU A 482 14.31 -18.58 2.99
C GLU A 482 14.26 -17.22 2.28
N GLU A 483 14.28 -16.10 3.02
CA GLU A 483 14.16 -14.74 2.49
C GLU A 483 15.53 -14.03 2.45
N PRO A 484 16.18 -13.93 1.27
CA PRO A 484 17.52 -13.36 1.10
C PRO A 484 17.66 -11.90 1.54
N SER A 485 16.57 -11.12 1.47
CA SER A 485 16.63 -9.69 1.75
C SER A 485 17.06 -9.38 3.19
N PHE A 486 16.80 -10.28 4.15
CA PHE A 486 17.24 -10.09 5.54
C PHE A 486 18.74 -10.31 5.71
N ARG A 487 19.31 -11.28 5.00
CA ARG A 487 20.76 -11.53 4.97
C ARG A 487 21.51 -10.42 4.23
N LEU A 488 20.91 -9.84 3.19
CA LEU A 488 21.44 -8.64 2.54
C LEU A 488 21.45 -7.45 3.52
N GLY A 489 20.38 -7.25 4.28
CA GLY A 489 20.31 -6.23 5.34
C GLY A 489 21.33 -6.42 6.45
N GLU A 490 21.52 -7.67 6.90
CA GLU A 490 22.56 -8.08 7.87
C GLU A 490 23.96 -7.69 7.36
N ALA A 491 24.29 -8.05 6.12
CA ALA A 491 25.57 -7.70 5.51
C ALA A 491 25.77 -6.18 5.35
N ALA A 492 24.70 -5.44 5.01
CA ALA A 492 24.76 -3.98 4.94
C ALA A 492 25.07 -3.36 6.31
N ALA A 493 24.44 -3.86 7.38
CA ALA A 493 24.69 -3.41 8.74
C ALA A 493 26.12 -3.75 9.21
N LEU A 494 26.62 -4.96 8.93
CA LEU A 494 28.02 -5.34 9.18
C LEU A 494 28.99 -4.45 8.42
N SER A 495 28.72 -4.14 7.15
CA SER A 495 29.55 -3.24 6.36
C SER A 495 29.54 -1.80 6.87
N ALA A 496 28.43 -1.33 7.46
CA ALA A 496 28.35 -0.01 8.09
C ALA A 496 29.11 0.04 9.42
N LEU A 497 29.25 -1.10 10.11
CA LEU A 497 30.09 -1.29 11.29
C LEU A 497 31.57 -1.57 10.96
N GLU A 498 31.97 -1.51 9.68
CA GLU A 498 33.31 -1.87 9.20
C GLU A 498 33.72 -3.32 9.50
N ARG A 499 32.77 -4.20 9.81
CA ARG A 499 32.97 -5.65 10.04
C ARG A 499 32.95 -6.42 8.72
N TYR A 500 33.87 -6.07 7.83
CA TYR A 500 33.84 -6.52 6.43
C TYR A 500 34.03 -8.02 6.22
N ASP A 501 34.84 -8.69 7.05
CA ASP A 501 35.06 -10.15 6.94
C ASP A 501 33.79 -10.94 7.27
N GLU A 502 33.02 -10.48 8.26
CA GLU A 502 31.73 -11.06 8.62
C GLU A 502 30.69 -10.80 7.53
N ALA A 503 30.63 -9.58 7.00
CA ALA A 503 29.75 -9.24 5.86
C ALA A 503 30.05 -10.14 4.65
N THR A 504 31.33 -10.35 4.35
CA THR A 504 31.78 -11.23 3.25
C THR A 504 31.37 -12.68 3.48
N THR A 505 31.43 -13.16 4.72
CA THR A 505 31.02 -14.53 5.09
C THR A 505 29.51 -14.73 4.89
N VAL A 506 28.70 -13.76 5.35
CA VAL A 506 27.23 -13.77 5.15
C VAL A 506 26.89 -13.76 3.66
N LEU A 507 27.51 -12.86 2.89
CA LEU A 507 27.24 -12.72 1.46
C LEU A 507 27.71 -13.93 0.64
N SER A 508 28.85 -14.54 0.98
CA SER A 508 29.36 -15.73 0.29
C SER A 508 28.46 -16.94 0.52
N THR A 509 27.97 -17.10 1.76
CA THR A 509 26.98 -18.14 2.09
C THR A 509 25.69 -17.93 1.30
N LEU A 510 25.19 -16.69 1.27
CA LEU A 510 23.99 -16.35 0.54
C LEU A 510 24.16 -16.56 -0.97
N ALA A 511 25.30 -16.19 -1.55
CA ALA A 511 25.60 -16.37 -2.97
C ALA A 511 25.47 -17.83 -3.41
N HIS A 512 25.93 -18.78 -2.59
CA HIS A 512 25.76 -20.20 -2.84
C HIS A 512 24.28 -20.64 -2.83
N GLN A 513 23.48 -20.08 -1.91
CA GLN A 513 22.06 -20.42 -1.79
C GLN A 513 21.23 -19.89 -2.97
N VAL A 514 21.55 -18.70 -3.47
CA VAL A 514 20.77 -18.00 -4.50
C VAL A 514 21.33 -18.15 -5.91
N LYS A 515 22.35 -19.00 -6.12
CA LYS A 515 23.05 -19.15 -7.42
C LYS A 515 22.12 -19.40 -8.61
N ALA A 516 21.01 -20.12 -8.41
CA ALA A 516 20.02 -20.41 -9.45
C ALA A 516 19.02 -19.26 -9.70
N GLN A 517 19.09 -18.18 -8.93
CA GLN A 517 18.16 -17.04 -8.95
C GLN A 517 18.91 -15.81 -9.45
N ALA A 518 19.02 -15.64 -10.78
CA ALA A 518 19.89 -14.64 -11.42
C ALA A 518 19.78 -13.22 -10.81
N VAL A 519 18.56 -12.76 -10.52
CA VAL A 519 18.34 -11.42 -9.93
C VAL A 519 18.89 -11.32 -8.51
N THR A 520 18.56 -12.26 -7.64
CA THR A 520 19.07 -12.25 -6.27
C THR A 520 20.58 -12.53 -6.22
N ALA A 521 21.10 -13.39 -7.11
CA ALA A 521 22.53 -13.59 -7.27
C ALA A 521 23.24 -12.28 -7.65
N ALA A 522 22.66 -11.49 -8.56
CA ALA A 522 23.20 -10.19 -8.94
C ALA A 522 23.12 -9.16 -7.80
N GLU A 523 22.05 -9.15 -7.00
CA GLU A 523 21.96 -8.30 -5.79
C GLU A 523 23.07 -8.66 -4.78
N VAL A 524 23.33 -9.96 -4.58
CA VAL A 524 24.40 -10.44 -3.69
C VAL A 524 25.77 -10.09 -4.24
N ALA A 525 26.01 -10.27 -5.54
CA ALA A 525 27.26 -9.87 -6.19
C ALA A 525 27.50 -8.35 -6.10
N MET A 526 26.46 -7.53 -6.29
CA MET A 526 26.53 -6.08 -6.07
C MET A 526 26.91 -5.74 -4.62
N ALA A 527 26.28 -6.40 -3.64
CA ALA A 527 26.60 -6.19 -2.23
C ALA A 527 28.05 -6.60 -1.90
N ARG A 528 28.56 -7.69 -2.50
CA ARG A 528 29.97 -8.10 -2.36
C ARG A 528 30.92 -7.07 -2.98
N ALA A 529 30.57 -6.54 -4.16
CA ALA A 529 31.35 -5.47 -4.78
C ALA A 529 31.43 -4.23 -3.87
N ASP A 530 30.33 -3.86 -3.22
CA ASP A 530 30.28 -2.70 -2.32
C ASP A 530 31.12 -2.89 -1.05
N VAL A 531 31.10 -4.09 -0.48
CA VAL A 531 31.96 -4.45 0.66
C VAL A 531 33.43 -4.36 0.25
N GLU A 532 33.83 -4.96 -0.88
CA GLU A 532 35.22 -4.94 -1.34
C GLU A 532 35.71 -3.55 -1.77
N ALA A 533 34.83 -2.73 -2.34
CA ALA A 533 35.13 -1.34 -2.65
C ALA A 533 35.47 -0.56 -1.36
N ARG A 534 34.69 -0.74 -0.28
CA ARG A 534 34.96 -0.13 1.03
C ARG A 534 36.23 -0.66 1.69
N ARG A 535 36.57 -1.94 1.48
CA ARG A 535 37.85 -2.54 1.89
C ARG A 535 39.05 -2.07 1.06
N GLN A 536 38.84 -1.20 0.08
CA GLN A 536 39.87 -0.75 -0.86
C GLN A 536 40.49 -1.91 -1.66
N GLN A 537 39.68 -2.90 -2.04
CA GLN A 537 40.06 -4.05 -2.87
C GLN A 537 39.45 -3.93 -4.29
N PRO A 538 39.96 -3.03 -5.15
CA PRO A 538 39.32 -2.69 -6.43
C PRO A 538 39.26 -3.85 -7.42
N GLU A 539 40.25 -4.74 -7.44
CA GLU A 539 40.26 -5.90 -8.33
C GLU A 539 39.17 -6.91 -7.95
N GLN A 540 38.93 -7.09 -6.65
CA GLN A 540 37.89 -7.99 -6.17
C GLN A 540 36.50 -7.38 -6.37
N ALA A 541 36.36 -6.06 -6.17
CA ALA A 541 35.15 -5.33 -6.50
C ALA A 541 34.82 -5.44 -8.00
N ARG A 542 35.81 -5.26 -8.88
CA ARG A 542 35.64 -5.42 -10.34
C ARG A 542 35.10 -6.79 -10.71
N ARG A 543 35.69 -7.87 -10.17
CA ARG A 543 35.22 -9.24 -10.43
C ARG A 543 33.73 -9.44 -10.10
N TYR A 544 33.27 -8.92 -8.96
CA TYR A 544 31.87 -9.03 -8.59
C TYR A 544 30.95 -8.13 -9.41
N LEU A 545 31.42 -6.95 -9.85
CA LEU A 545 30.65 -6.11 -10.77
C LEU A 545 30.54 -6.74 -12.17
N ASP A 546 31.61 -7.38 -12.66
CA ASP A 546 31.58 -8.16 -13.91
C ASP A 546 30.62 -9.36 -13.79
N GLU A 547 30.57 -10.01 -12.62
CA GLU A 547 29.57 -11.04 -12.31
C GLU A 547 28.14 -10.47 -12.41
N VAL A 548 27.86 -9.30 -11.82
CA VAL A 548 26.56 -8.62 -11.95
C VAL A 548 26.20 -8.41 -13.42
N LEU A 549 27.14 -7.91 -14.23
CA LEU A 549 26.90 -7.67 -15.66
C LEU A 549 26.67 -8.98 -16.43
N SER A 550 27.39 -10.05 -16.10
CA SER A 550 27.24 -11.36 -16.74
C SER A 550 25.88 -12.00 -16.48
N LEU A 551 25.26 -11.69 -15.34
CA LEU A 551 23.94 -12.20 -14.96
C LEU A 551 22.80 -11.48 -15.68
N ASP A 552 23.05 -10.28 -16.22
CA ASP A 552 22.09 -9.38 -16.90
C ASP A 552 20.69 -9.39 -16.27
N ALA A 553 20.68 -9.25 -14.93
CA ALA A 553 19.50 -9.53 -14.13
C ALA A 553 18.39 -8.50 -14.29
N THR A 554 18.74 -7.22 -14.12
CA THR A 554 17.80 -6.09 -14.24
C THR A 554 18.52 -4.86 -14.78
N PRO A 555 17.82 -3.97 -15.52
CA PRO A 555 18.40 -2.74 -16.02
C PRO A 555 18.99 -1.86 -14.91
N GLU A 556 18.38 -1.83 -13.72
CA GLU A 556 18.83 -1.07 -12.56
C GLU A 556 20.18 -1.56 -12.04
N LEU A 557 20.33 -2.88 -11.87
CA LEU A 557 21.58 -3.49 -11.42
C LEU A 557 22.67 -3.32 -12.48
N THR A 558 22.35 -3.54 -13.76
CA THR A 558 23.28 -3.37 -14.88
C THR A 558 23.82 -1.94 -14.94
N ARG A 559 22.94 -0.92 -14.89
CA ARG A 559 23.37 0.50 -14.89
C ARG A 559 24.22 0.84 -13.67
N THR A 560 23.83 0.35 -12.48
CA THR A 560 24.59 0.58 -11.25
C THR A 560 25.98 -0.03 -11.34
N ALA A 561 26.08 -1.27 -11.85
CA ALA A 561 27.36 -1.96 -12.00
C ALA A 561 28.26 -1.26 -13.02
N GLN A 562 27.73 -0.82 -14.16
CA GLN A 562 28.47 -0.05 -15.17
C GLN A 562 29.04 1.25 -14.60
N VAL A 563 28.24 2.00 -13.84
CA VAL A 563 28.70 3.23 -13.18
C VAL A 563 29.80 2.94 -12.15
N LYS A 564 29.65 1.87 -11.35
CA LYS A 564 30.67 1.49 -10.35
C LYS A 564 31.95 0.98 -11.00
N LEU A 565 31.88 0.23 -12.10
CA LEU A 565 33.05 -0.19 -12.88
C LEU A 565 33.79 1.02 -13.46
N ALA A 566 33.05 1.97 -14.04
CA ALA A 566 33.58 3.23 -14.52
C ALA A 566 34.32 4.03 -13.42
N ALA A 567 33.83 3.97 -12.17
CA ALA A 567 34.51 4.56 -11.02
C ALA A 567 35.87 3.90 -10.72
N LEU A 568 36.01 2.59 -10.99
CA LEU A 568 37.27 1.88 -10.76
C LEU A 568 38.37 2.26 -11.77
N ASP A 569 37.99 2.70 -12.96
CA ASP A 569 38.91 3.01 -14.08
C ASP A 569 39.54 4.41 -14.00
N SER A 570 39.06 5.30 -13.12
CA SER A 570 39.57 6.67 -13.02
C SER A 570 39.46 7.20 -11.59
N THR A 571 40.58 7.67 -11.05
CA THR A 571 40.61 8.35 -9.75
C THR A 571 39.72 9.59 -9.73
N ALA A 572 39.62 10.32 -10.85
CA ALA A 572 38.76 11.49 -10.97
C ALA A 572 37.27 11.15 -10.90
N ARG A 573 36.86 9.96 -11.36
CA ARG A 573 35.47 9.47 -11.25
C ARG A 573 35.19 8.88 -9.87
N ARG A 574 36.14 8.13 -9.32
CA ARG A 574 35.98 7.34 -8.09
C ARG A 574 35.40 8.14 -6.94
N GLU A 575 36.03 9.25 -6.56
CA GLU A 575 35.63 10.03 -5.39
C GLU A 575 34.18 10.54 -5.51
N ALA A 576 33.80 11.06 -6.68
CA ALA A 576 32.47 11.61 -6.91
C ALA A 576 31.39 10.51 -6.96
N ILE A 577 31.67 9.37 -7.59
CA ILE A 577 30.73 8.25 -7.68
C ILE A 577 30.58 7.55 -6.31
N ASP A 578 31.66 7.40 -5.55
CA ASP A 578 31.60 6.86 -4.19
C ASP A 578 30.75 7.78 -3.29
N ALA A 579 31.00 9.09 -3.33
CA ALA A 579 30.19 10.07 -2.60
C ALA A 579 28.70 10.03 -3.02
N TYR A 580 28.43 9.82 -4.30
CA TYR A 580 27.07 9.67 -4.83
C TYR A 580 26.30 8.51 -4.18
N PHE A 581 26.94 7.34 -4.04
CA PHE A 581 26.30 6.15 -3.46
C PHE A 581 26.32 6.11 -1.93
N GLN A 582 27.32 6.72 -1.29
CA GLN A 582 27.53 6.61 0.15
C GLN A 582 26.94 7.77 0.96
N SER A 583 26.94 8.99 0.42
CA SER A 583 26.40 10.15 1.14
C SER A 583 24.89 10.01 1.33
N THR A 584 24.38 10.31 2.52
CA THR A 584 22.94 10.47 2.76
C THR A 584 22.44 11.89 2.51
N ARG A 585 23.35 12.86 2.37
CA ARG A 585 23.05 14.29 2.15
C ARG A 585 23.05 14.60 0.66
N GLU A 586 21.97 15.23 0.20
CA GLU A 586 21.75 15.48 -1.22
C GLU A 586 22.68 16.55 -1.78
N GLU A 587 22.92 17.60 -0.98
CA GLU A 587 23.79 18.72 -1.35
C GLU A 587 25.22 18.24 -1.59
N LEU A 588 25.67 17.26 -0.79
CA LEU A 588 27.00 16.68 -0.93
C LEU A 588 27.11 15.84 -2.22
N ARG A 589 26.07 15.08 -2.59
CA ARG A 589 26.04 14.31 -3.85
C ARG A 589 26.18 15.25 -5.06
N LEU A 590 25.38 16.31 -5.09
CA LEU A 590 25.40 17.29 -6.18
C LEU A 590 26.72 18.07 -6.25
N LEU A 591 27.26 18.48 -5.09
CA LEU A 591 28.54 19.19 -5.01
C LEU A 591 29.69 18.33 -5.52
N MET A 592 29.76 17.05 -5.13
CA MET A 592 30.84 16.16 -5.54
C MET A 592 30.81 15.85 -7.04
N LEU A 593 29.63 15.61 -7.61
CA LEU A 593 29.49 15.45 -9.05
C LEU A 593 29.89 16.73 -9.81
N THR A 594 29.42 17.89 -9.35
CA THR A 594 29.73 19.18 -9.98
C THR A 594 31.22 19.50 -9.93
N ARG A 595 31.86 19.26 -8.78
CA ARG A 595 33.31 19.45 -8.60
C ARG A 595 34.12 18.53 -9.53
N ALA A 596 33.73 17.27 -9.66
CA ALA A 596 34.40 16.36 -10.58
C ALA A 596 34.24 16.80 -12.05
N LEU A 597 33.05 17.28 -12.43
CA LEU A 597 32.80 17.83 -13.77
C LEU A 597 33.56 19.12 -14.06
N GLN A 598 34.03 19.88 -13.06
CA GLN A 598 34.95 21.00 -13.32
C GLN A 598 36.31 20.52 -13.83
N ALA A 599 36.76 19.35 -13.37
CA ALA A 599 38.02 18.74 -13.81
C ALA A 599 37.86 17.94 -15.12
N VAL A 600 36.72 17.26 -15.31
CA VAL A 600 36.42 16.44 -16.48
C VAL A 600 35.04 16.78 -17.08
N PRO A 601 34.86 17.93 -17.76
CA PRO A 601 33.54 18.44 -18.15
C PRO A 601 32.74 17.56 -19.10
N GLN A 602 33.42 16.75 -19.92
CA GLN A 602 32.82 15.89 -20.94
C GLN A 602 32.63 14.44 -20.47
N ASP A 603 32.87 14.13 -19.18
CA ASP A 603 32.72 12.76 -18.68
C ASP A 603 31.24 12.32 -18.74
N ALA A 604 30.95 11.32 -19.57
CA ALA A 604 29.58 10.88 -19.82
C ALA A 604 28.88 10.31 -18.59
N TYR A 605 29.61 9.60 -17.71
CA TYR A 605 29.04 8.99 -16.51
C TYR A 605 28.66 10.04 -15.48
N LEU A 606 29.54 11.02 -15.25
CA LEU A 606 29.28 12.11 -14.30
C LEU A 606 28.15 13.02 -14.80
N ASN A 607 28.12 13.36 -16.10
CA ASN A 607 27.01 14.10 -16.69
C ASN A 607 25.68 13.34 -16.56
N TYR A 608 25.68 12.01 -16.79
CA TYR A 608 24.50 11.16 -16.62
C TYR A 608 24.01 11.17 -15.16
N LEU A 609 24.90 10.95 -14.19
CA LEU A 609 24.54 10.92 -12.77
C LEU A 609 24.02 12.28 -12.28
N LEU A 610 24.67 13.37 -12.70
CA LEU A 610 24.24 14.71 -12.33
C LEU A 610 22.88 15.05 -12.95
N GLY A 611 22.70 14.78 -14.24
CA GLY A 611 21.42 14.97 -14.92
C GLY A 611 20.30 14.16 -14.28
N ARG A 612 20.55 12.88 -13.96
CA ARG A 612 19.61 12.02 -13.22
C ARG A 612 19.25 12.58 -11.86
N ARG A 613 20.21 13.09 -11.07
CA ARG A 613 19.88 13.67 -9.76
C ARG A 613 19.20 15.02 -9.83
N LEU A 614 19.60 15.89 -10.75
CA LEU A 614 18.91 17.16 -11.00
C LEU A 614 17.44 16.93 -11.32
N GLN A 615 17.11 15.90 -12.11
CA GLN A 615 15.72 15.51 -12.33
C GLN A 615 15.01 15.12 -11.02
N GLN A 616 15.65 14.27 -10.20
CA GLN A 616 15.07 13.76 -8.96
C GLN A 616 14.87 14.84 -7.89
N VAL A 617 15.65 15.93 -7.92
CA VAL A 617 15.49 17.09 -7.02
C VAL A 617 14.67 18.23 -7.64
N GLY A 618 14.03 18.01 -8.80
CA GLY A 618 13.10 18.96 -9.41
C GLY A 618 13.74 20.11 -10.19
N SER A 619 14.91 19.90 -10.79
CA SER A 619 15.57 20.86 -11.70
C SER A 619 15.61 20.32 -13.14
N PRO A 620 14.45 20.27 -13.83
CA PRO A 620 14.33 19.58 -15.12
C PRO A 620 15.12 20.24 -16.26
N VAL A 621 15.24 21.58 -16.26
CA VAL A 621 16.01 22.31 -17.29
C VAL A 621 17.48 21.90 -17.23
N LEU A 622 18.11 22.02 -16.06
CA LEU A 622 19.51 21.61 -15.88
C LEU A 622 19.68 20.10 -16.10
N ALA A 623 18.72 19.28 -15.66
CA ALA A 623 18.73 17.84 -15.91
C ALA A 623 18.83 17.54 -17.42
N GLY A 624 18.01 18.19 -18.25
CA GLY A 624 18.04 18.05 -19.70
C GLY A 624 19.39 18.42 -20.31
N GLU A 625 20.02 19.50 -19.85
CA GLU A 625 21.35 19.93 -20.33
C GLU A 625 22.45 18.89 -20.06
N TYR A 626 22.53 18.39 -18.82
CA TYR A 626 23.54 17.40 -18.44
C TYR A 626 23.27 16.03 -19.09
N LEU A 627 22.01 15.63 -19.24
CA LEU A 627 21.65 14.40 -19.96
C LEU A 627 21.99 14.51 -21.46
N GLN A 628 21.80 15.67 -22.07
CA GLN A 628 22.22 15.91 -23.46
C GLN A 628 23.74 15.76 -23.63
N ARG A 629 24.53 16.29 -22.69
CA ARG A 629 26.00 16.11 -22.71
C ARG A 629 26.41 14.65 -22.54
N ALA A 630 25.76 13.93 -21.64
CA ALA A 630 26.00 12.49 -21.46
C ALA A 630 25.70 11.69 -22.74
N LEU A 631 24.62 12.05 -23.44
CA LEU A 631 24.19 11.38 -24.68
C LEU A 631 25.06 11.75 -25.90
N ALA A 632 25.79 12.86 -25.85
CA ALA A 632 26.70 13.26 -26.92
C ALA A 632 27.93 12.35 -27.04
N ASP A 633 28.28 11.63 -25.97
CA ASP A 633 29.36 10.66 -25.97
C ASP A 633 28.86 9.25 -26.35
N GLY A 634 29.37 8.74 -27.49
CA GLY A 634 29.08 7.39 -27.98
C GLY A 634 29.59 6.26 -27.07
N SER A 635 30.50 6.55 -26.14
CA SER A 635 31.06 5.57 -25.21
C SER A 635 30.12 5.17 -24.07
N LEU A 636 29.04 5.94 -23.83
CA LEU A 636 28.06 5.62 -22.79
C LEU A 636 27.40 4.25 -23.08
N PRO A 637 27.44 3.29 -22.15
CA PRO A 637 26.80 2.00 -22.35
C PRO A 637 25.31 2.11 -22.70
N GLU A 638 24.80 1.18 -23.52
CA GLU A 638 23.42 1.24 -24.04
C GLU A 638 22.37 1.31 -22.92
N ALA A 639 22.54 0.55 -21.83
CA ALA A 639 21.62 0.56 -20.69
C ALA A 639 21.54 1.96 -20.03
N LEU A 640 22.66 2.68 -19.94
CA LEU A 640 22.72 4.04 -19.42
C LEU A 640 22.15 5.04 -20.43
N ARG A 641 22.43 4.87 -21.73
CA ARG A 641 21.90 5.71 -22.82
C ARG A 641 20.37 5.64 -22.89
N ARG A 642 19.81 4.43 -22.83
CA ARG A 642 18.36 4.20 -22.81
C ARG A 642 17.68 4.91 -21.65
N GLU A 643 18.24 4.79 -20.45
CA GLU A 643 17.72 5.46 -19.26
C GLU A 643 17.92 6.97 -19.32
N ALA A 644 19.06 7.46 -19.84
CA ALA A 644 19.29 8.89 -20.03
C ALA A 644 18.26 9.51 -20.97
N LEU A 645 17.91 8.84 -22.08
CA LEU A 645 16.82 9.26 -22.98
C LEU A 645 15.47 9.28 -22.27
N ARG A 646 15.13 8.24 -21.49
CA ARG A 646 13.88 8.20 -20.72
C ARG A 646 13.76 9.39 -19.77
N VAL A 647 14.81 9.64 -19.00
CA VAL A 647 14.86 10.75 -18.02
C VAL A 647 14.87 12.09 -18.75
N LYS A 648 15.52 12.21 -19.91
CA LYS A 648 15.55 13.44 -20.70
C LYS A 648 14.17 13.80 -21.27
N VAL A 649 13.40 12.81 -21.76
CA VAL A 649 12.01 13.03 -22.21
C VAL A 649 11.15 13.55 -21.05
N GLU A 650 11.28 12.93 -19.88
CA GLU A 650 10.58 13.37 -18.66
C GLU A 650 11.01 14.80 -18.27
N ALA A 651 12.31 15.09 -18.25
CA ALA A 651 12.85 16.41 -17.95
C ALA A 651 12.36 17.47 -18.95
N ALA A 652 12.33 17.18 -20.24
CA ALA A 652 11.82 18.09 -21.27
C ALA A 652 10.34 18.44 -21.02
N TYR A 653 9.51 17.44 -20.70
CA TYR A 653 8.12 17.67 -20.32
C TYR A 653 8.02 18.54 -19.07
N LEU A 654 8.76 18.21 -18.00
CA LEU A 654 8.71 18.99 -16.76
C LEU A 654 9.25 20.41 -16.92
N ALA A 655 10.13 20.66 -17.90
CA ALA A 655 10.63 21.98 -18.27
C ALA A 655 9.64 22.79 -19.13
N GLY A 656 8.54 22.18 -19.58
CA GLY A 656 7.55 22.79 -20.45
C GLY A 656 7.91 22.77 -21.95
N ASP A 657 8.89 21.95 -22.35
CA ASP A 657 9.34 21.85 -23.75
C ASP A 657 8.71 20.63 -24.45
N CYS A 658 7.45 20.78 -24.84
CA CYS A 658 6.74 19.76 -25.61
C CYS A 658 7.28 19.57 -27.05
N GLY A 659 8.02 20.54 -27.57
CA GLY A 659 8.75 20.39 -28.84
C GLY A 659 9.85 19.35 -28.72
N ALA A 660 10.69 19.48 -27.69
CA ALA A 660 11.73 18.50 -27.38
C ALA A 660 11.14 17.12 -27.08
N VAL A 661 10.06 17.01 -26.30
CA VAL A 661 9.39 15.72 -26.06
C VAL A 661 9.02 15.02 -27.37
N ARG A 662 8.37 15.73 -28.30
CA ARG A 662 7.97 15.14 -29.60
C ARG A 662 9.16 14.76 -30.45
N HIS A 663 10.19 15.60 -30.47
CA HIS A 663 11.42 15.31 -31.22
C HIS A 663 12.09 14.04 -30.68
N GLU A 664 12.40 14.01 -29.39
CA GLU A 664 13.08 12.89 -28.74
C GLU A 664 12.28 11.60 -28.94
N VAL A 665 10.98 11.60 -28.63
CA VAL A 665 10.10 10.43 -28.81
C VAL A 665 10.04 9.97 -30.27
N GLY A 666 10.10 10.89 -31.23
CA GLY A 666 10.08 10.59 -32.65
C GLY A 666 11.37 9.94 -33.19
N VAL A 667 12.51 10.15 -32.53
CA VAL A 667 13.82 9.63 -32.94
C VAL A 667 14.36 8.54 -32.01
N LEU A 668 13.56 8.08 -31.05
CA LEU A 668 13.95 7.00 -30.13
C LEU A 668 14.31 5.71 -30.88
N PRO A 669 15.44 5.06 -30.54
CA PRO A 669 15.70 3.69 -30.95
C PRO A 669 14.60 2.73 -30.47
N ASP A 670 14.45 1.60 -31.15
CA ASP A 670 13.53 0.56 -30.72
C ASP A 670 14.08 -0.19 -29.49
N PHE A 671 13.67 0.26 -28.31
CA PHE A 671 13.98 -0.36 -27.02
C PHE A 671 12.85 -1.27 -26.50
N GLY A 672 11.98 -1.73 -27.42
CA GLY A 672 10.86 -2.61 -27.11
C GLY A 672 9.55 -1.89 -26.82
N THR A 673 8.46 -2.67 -26.82
CA THR A 673 7.08 -2.20 -26.74
C THR A 673 6.78 -1.45 -25.44
N ALA A 674 7.28 -1.93 -24.30
CA ALA A 674 7.08 -1.28 -23.00
C ALA A 674 7.72 0.11 -22.94
N PHE A 675 8.95 0.25 -23.43
CA PHE A 675 9.65 1.54 -23.47
C PHE A 675 8.93 2.53 -24.40
N LYS A 676 8.52 2.05 -25.58
CA LYS A 676 7.76 2.83 -26.55
C LYS A 676 6.44 3.32 -25.97
N ALA A 677 5.70 2.48 -25.26
CA ALA A 677 4.45 2.87 -24.59
C ALA A 677 4.68 3.99 -23.56
N THR A 678 5.67 3.84 -22.68
CA THR A 678 6.03 4.87 -21.68
C THR A 678 6.46 6.18 -22.33
N ALA A 679 7.24 6.13 -23.41
CA ALA A 679 7.65 7.32 -24.15
C ALA A 679 6.47 8.00 -24.87
N GLN A 680 5.55 7.22 -25.44
CA GLN A 680 4.35 7.75 -26.09
C GLN A 680 3.41 8.44 -25.10
N GLU A 681 3.30 7.95 -23.86
CA GLU A 681 2.49 8.62 -22.83
C GLU A 681 2.95 10.08 -22.61
N TRP A 682 4.26 10.35 -22.61
CA TRP A 682 4.78 11.72 -22.49
C TRP A 682 4.36 12.62 -23.66
N ARG A 683 4.32 12.07 -24.88
CA ARG A 683 3.80 12.80 -26.03
C ARG A 683 2.30 13.06 -25.90
N GLU A 684 1.52 12.06 -25.46
CA GLU A 684 0.08 12.22 -25.22
C GLU A 684 -0.22 13.27 -24.15
N ARG A 685 0.61 13.36 -23.11
CA ARG A 685 0.52 14.41 -22.09
C ARG A 685 0.71 15.80 -22.69
N CYS A 686 1.70 15.98 -23.55
CA CYS A 686 1.91 17.24 -24.27
C CYS A 686 0.71 17.63 -25.14
N ASP A 687 0.22 16.68 -25.93
CA ASP A 687 -0.93 16.90 -26.80
C ASP A 687 -2.20 17.24 -25.98
N PHE A 688 -2.38 16.60 -24.83
CA PHE A 688 -3.45 16.91 -23.89
C PHE A 688 -3.31 18.30 -23.27
N GLU A 689 -2.12 18.69 -22.81
CA GLU A 689 -1.93 20.00 -22.19
C GLU A 689 -2.09 21.15 -23.17
N GLU A 690 -1.63 21.01 -24.42
CA GLU A 690 -1.86 22.00 -25.46
C GLU A 690 -3.36 22.15 -25.77
N LYS A 691 -4.08 21.01 -25.91
CA LYS A 691 -5.51 21.02 -26.23
C LYS A 691 -6.37 21.57 -25.09
N THR A 692 -6.09 21.17 -23.85
CA THR A 692 -6.96 21.40 -22.69
C THR A 692 -6.57 22.66 -21.91
N PHE A 693 -5.27 22.95 -21.80
CA PHE A 693 -4.74 24.01 -20.94
C PHE A 693 -3.96 25.10 -21.70
N GLN A 694 -3.96 25.06 -23.04
CA GLN A 694 -3.20 25.99 -23.90
C GLN A 694 -1.68 25.93 -23.67
N GLY A 695 -1.16 24.79 -23.22
CA GLY A 695 0.26 24.53 -23.07
C GLY A 695 0.66 23.94 -21.72
N PRO A 696 1.90 23.42 -21.61
CA PRO A 696 2.38 22.74 -20.43
C PRO A 696 2.64 23.68 -19.25
N LEU A 697 2.71 23.13 -18.04
CA LEU A 697 3.20 23.88 -16.90
C LEU A 697 4.71 24.13 -17.06
N VAL A 698 5.09 25.40 -17.11
CA VAL A 698 6.49 25.80 -17.10
C VAL A 698 6.94 26.00 -15.64
N PRO A 699 8.06 25.41 -15.20
CA PRO A 699 8.62 25.67 -13.88
C PRO A 699 8.81 27.17 -13.66
N ARG A 700 8.54 27.65 -12.44
CA ARG A 700 8.71 29.09 -12.12
C ARG A 700 10.17 29.55 -12.06
N GLN A 701 11.13 28.69 -12.35
CA GLN A 701 12.54 29.06 -12.47
C GLN A 701 12.81 29.74 -13.82
N ALA A 702 12.40 31.01 -13.95
CA ALA A 702 12.90 31.91 -14.99
C ALA A 702 12.63 33.41 -14.76
N PHE A 703 11.88 33.82 -13.72
CA PHE A 703 11.68 35.25 -13.40
C PHE A 703 11.59 35.51 -11.88
N ARG A 704 12.68 35.26 -11.17
CA ARG A 704 13.02 35.96 -9.93
C ARG A 704 14.52 36.20 -9.87
#